data_AF-A0A2L2WX41-F1
#
_entry.id   AF-A0A2L2WX41-F1
#
_cell.length_a   1.000
_cell.length_b   1.000
_cell.length_c   1.000
_cell.angle_alpha   90.00
_cell.angle_beta   90.00
_cell.angle_gamma   90.00
#
_symmetry.space_group_name_H-M   'P 1'
#
loop_
_entity.id
_entity.type
_entity.pdbx_description
1 polymer ?
#
loop_
_entity_poly.entity_id
_entity_poly.type
_entity_poly.pdbx_seq_one_letter_code
_entity_poly.pdbx_strand_id
1 'polypeptide(L)'
;MYASFNPITGEGSIGERVKVSISDFVMPVQWLPDEMMSIPFVSKLVKAGSIDRFLSDVLHVEPNDTDHDKVSEKFIRLRYRHDFAFWAATLVWIHNKDAGSDVLFRLRYPQRILVSRFEEKRKAGLPIRLILLKARQWGGSTTTQLYMAWLQFFHKRGLNSLIIAHQGTASDEIKDMFDTMIKEYPIELLYDMGASYDRNAPKMVGVGKSGSTSRVPQRNCKIKIGTAERPDGCRGGAYSLVHLSEVGIWKKTDGKSPEDIVRSACSGILLRPLTMIVMESTANGTGNFFHTEYSAAVDPNTPSQFEALFIAWFQIEQYSLPFESGEELRDFAKWLYDNRENDNVLSSREECGKYLWWLWEKGASLEAINWYIKERSGKNDHGIMASEFPSDDVEAFVHSGTMVFDKYQVEEFENACRPPRYIGDVYADSDEGEKALENLRFHEDRQGQFCIWVKPEDDDEVEITDRYLTVVDVGGRSAKADWSVILVIDRLNMIEGGRPAVVAQWYGHCDIDRLAWKAAQVAAYYNESLLVIESNTLETHDRERQVEGGDQSQYILNQISTIYPNLYARRQSEDEIRQGVPRKYGFHTNIATKPMIISTLVKVIREHLYTERDKRCLDEYLTYERKQNGAYGAIIGKHDDLLMTRAIGMHICFYEMDMPRIIPKQHGPAKKRKGPVSEAVF
;
A
#
# COMPACT_ATOMS: atom_id res chain seq x y z
N MET A 1 -19.21 5.47 -16.08
CA MET A 1 -19.84 4.18 -16.42
C MET A 1 -20.69 4.26 -17.69
N TYR A 2 -21.69 5.15 -17.75
CA TYR A 2 -22.72 5.20 -18.82
C TYR A 2 -22.31 5.88 -20.14
N ALA A 3 -21.02 6.06 -20.40
CA ALA A 3 -20.58 6.58 -21.70
C ALA A 3 -20.85 5.53 -22.79
N SER A 4 -21.22 5.97 -24.00
CA SER A 4 -21.38 5.06 -25.14
C SER A 4 -20.11 4.24 -25.34
N PHE A 5 -20.28 2.94 -25.57
CA PHE A 5 -19.17 2.02 -25.83
C PHE A 5 -19.62 0.98 -26.84
N ASN A 6 -19.05 1.06 -28.03
CA ASN A 6 -19.27 0.09 -29.09
C ASN A 6 -17.90 -0.47 -29.51
N PRO A 7 -17.52 -1.67 -29.04
CA PRO A 7 -16.22 -2.25 -29.38
C PRO A 7 -16.09 -2.64 -30.85
N ILE A 8 -17.22 -2.80 -31.57
CA ILE A 8 -17.23 -3.15 -32.99
C ILE A 8 -16.91 -1.92 -33.84
N THR A 9 -17.64 -0.81 -33.65
CA THR A 9 -17.35 0.44 -34.36
C THR A 9 -16.13 1.17 -33.82
N GLY A 10 -15.78 0.95 -32.56
CA GLY A 10 -14.73 1.64 -31.81
C GLY A 10 -15.21 2.91 -31.11
N GLU A 11 -16.49 3.28 -31.22
CA GLU A 11 -17.05 4.47 -30.60
C GLU A 11 -16.98 4.37 -29.06
N GLY A 12 -16.38 5.38 -28.43
CA GLY A 12 -16.16 5.41 -26.97
C GLY A 12 -15.27 4.28 -26.42
N SER A 13 -14.52 3.60 -27.31
CA SER A 13 -13.57 2.56 -26.94
C SER A 13 -12.32 3.13 -26.25
N ILE A 14 -11.44 2.25 -25.78
CA ILE A 14 -10.31 2.57 -24.92
C ILE A 14 -9.23 3.37 -25.68
N GLY A 15 -8.66 4.40 -25.04
CA GLY A 15 -7.63 5.26 -25.63
C GLY A 15 -8.18 6.28 -26.64
N GLU A 16 -7.29 7.08 -27.22
CA GLU A 16 -7.66 8.06 -28.23
C GLU A 16 -8.14 7.42 -29.53
N ARG A 17 -9.17 8.02 -30.13
CA ARG A 17 -9.87 7.47 -31.30
C ARG A 17 -10.03 8.51 -32.40
N VAL A 18 -9.80 8.09 -33.63
CA VAL A 18 -10.00 8.90 -34.84
C VAL A 18 -11.17 8.33 -35.64
N LYS A 19 -12.19 9.16 -35.88
CA LYS A 19 -13.32 8.80 -36.75
C LYS A 19 -12.86 8.77 -38.20
N VAL A 20 -13.08 7.65 -38.89
CA VAL A 20 -12.73 7.45 -40.29
C VAL A 20 -13.92 6.95 -41.09
N SER A 21 -13.88 7.17 -42.41
CA SER A 21 -14.90 6.72 -43.35
C SER A 21 -14.25 6.01 -44.54
N ILE A 22 -14.64 4.76 -44.79
CA ILE A 22 -14.21 3.94 -45.95
C ILE A 22 -15.48 3.34 -46.57
N SER A 23 -16.00 3.94 -47.64
CA SER A 23 -17.40 3.73 -48.08
C SER A 23 -17.75 2.30 -48.49
N ASP A 24 -16.79 1.58 -49.05
CA ASP A 24 -16.89 0.22 -49.60
C ASP A 24 -16.29 -0.86 -48.66
N PHE A 25 -15.99 -0.50 -47.41
CA PHE A 25 -15.60 -1.46 -46.37
C PHE A 25 -16.84 -1.94 -45.59
N VAL A 26 -16.80 -3.17 -45.06
CA VAL A 26 -17.90 -3.82 -44.32
C VAL A 26 -18.47 -2.95 -43.18
N MET A 27 -17.65 -2.06 -42.64
CA MET A 27 -18.04 -1.07 -41.64
C MET A 27 -17.64 0.34 -42.10
N PRO A 28 -18.53 1.03 -42.85
CA PRO A 28 -18.16 2.26 -43.53
C PRO A 28 -17.66 3.38 -42.62
N VAL A 29 -18.24 3.52 -41.42
CA VAL A 29 -17.82 4.50 -40.42
C VAL A 29 -17.33 3.79 -39.17
N GLN A 30 -16.14 4.14 -38.70
CA GLN A 30 -15.51 3.53 -37.53
C GLN A 30 -14.56 4.50 -36.81
N TRP A 31 -14.22 4.18 -35.57
CA TRP A 31 -13.35 4.94 -34.69
C TRP A 31 -12.09 4.12 -34.39
N LEU A 32 -11.04 4.36 -35.16
CA LEU A 32 -9.78 3.62 -35.05
C LEU A 32 -8.94 4.15 -33.89
N PRO A 33 -8.10 3.31 -33.24
CA PRO A 33 -6.99 3.81 -32.43
C PRO A 33 -6.14 4.81 -33.23
N ASP A 34 -5.84 5.94 -32.62
CA ASP A 34 -4.99 7.01 -33.17
C ASP A 34 -3.67 6.48 -33.77
N GLU A 35 -3.01 5.54 -33.09
CA GLU A 35 -1.74 4.94 -33.50
C GLU A 35 -1.83 4.23 -34.86
N MET A 36 -3.00 3.74 -35.26
CA MET A 36 -3.19 3.12 -36.58
C MET A 36 -2.99 4.14 -37.71
N MET A 37 -3.25 5.42 -37.47
CA MET A 37 -3.05 6.46 -38.49
C MET A 37 -1.58 6.72 -38.80
N SER A 38 -0.66 6.32 -37.91
CA SER A 38 0.78 6.37 -38.16
C SER A 38 1.24 5.31 -39.19
N ILE A 39 0.41 4.30 -39.46
CA ILE A 39 0.73 3.21 -40.40
C ILE A 39 0.49 3.72 -41.83
N PRO A 40 1.51 3.71 -42.72
CA PRO A 40 1.38 4.25 -44.08
C PRO A 40 0.26 3.62 -44.91
N PHE A 41 -0.02 2.33 -44.70
CA PHE A 41 -1.13 1.64 -45.36
C PHE A 41 -2.48 2.19 -44.91
N VAL A 42 -2.69 2.34 -43.60
CA VAL A 42 -3.98 2.82 -43.03
C VAL A 42 -4.23 4.27 -43.41
N SER A 43 -3.24 5.15 -43.23
CA SER A 43 -3.38 6.57 -43.57
C SER A 43 -3.70 6.80 -45.05
N LYS A 44 -3.05 6.08 -45.96
CA LYS A 44 -3.33 6.16 -47.40
C LYS A 44 -4.72 5.60 -47.75
N LEU A 45 -5.12 4.48 -47.15
CA LEU A 45 -6.46 3.89 -47.36
C LEU A 45 -7.57 4.85 -46.88
N VAL A 46 -7.42 5.39 -45.66
CA VAL A 46 -8.37 6.37 -45.10
C VAL A 46 -8.42 7.64 -45.95
N LYS A 47 -7.29 8.12 -46.47
CA LYS A 47 -7.23 9.28 -47.38
C LYS A 47 -7.93 9.03 -48.73
N ALA A 48 -7.84 7.81 -49.26
CA ALA A 48 -8.53 7.43 -50.50
C ALA A 48 -10.06 7.38 -50.30
N GLY A 49 -10.53 7.08 -49.09
CA GLY A 49 -11.94 7.08 -48.70
C GLY A 49 -12.73 5.85 -49.15
N SER A 50 -12.11 4.96 -49.93
CA SER A 50 -12.63 3.66 -50.34
C SER A 50 -11.47 2.72 -50.71
N ILE A 51 -11.68 1.41 -50.62
CA ILE A 51 -10.74 0.36 -51.06
C ILE A 51 -10.55 0.43 -52.57
N ASP A 52 -11.61 0.61 -53.36
CA ASP A 52 -11.50 0.72 -54.82
C ASP A 52 -10.60 1.89 -55.24
N ARG A 53 -10.80 3.07 -54.65
CA ARG A 53 -9.92 4.24 -54.88
C ARG A 53 -8.51 4.01 -54.39
N PHE A 54 -8.33 3.26 -53.30
CA PHE A 54 -7.00 2.89 -52.84
C PHE A 54 -6.29 1.95 -53.83
N LEU A 55 -7.01 0.99 -54.42
CA LEU A 55 -6.48 0.12 -55.47
C LEU A 55 -6.08 0.93 -56.72
N SER A 56 -6.97 1.78 -57.23
CA SER A 56 -6.71 2.56 -58.46
C SER A 56 -5.68 3.67 -58.27
N ASP A 57 -5.85 4.51 -57.25
CA ASP A 57 -5.14 5.79 -57.14
C ASP A 57 -3.82 5.66 -56.40
N VAL A 58 -3.70 4.65 -55.52
CA VAL A 58 -2.51 4.45 -54.67
C VAL A 58 -1.69 3.23 -55.08
N LEU A 59 -2.35 2.11 -55.40
CA LEU A 59 -1.66 0.87 -55.80
C LEU A 59 -1.54 0.71 -57.33
N HIS A 60 -2.25 1.52 -58.11
CA HIS A 60 -2.28 1.46 -59.58
C HIS A 60 -2.71 0.08 -60.11
N VAL A 61 -3.71 -0.52 -59.46
CA VAL A 61 -4.32 -1.79 -59.82
C VAL A 61 -5.80 -1.56 -60.14
N GLU A 62 -6.32 -2.19 -61.20
CA GLU A 62 -7.76 -2.15 -61.48
C GLU A 62 -8.54 -2.82 -60.34
N PRO A 63 -9.56 -2.15 -59.77
CA PRO A 63 -10.36 -2.72 -58.69
C PRO A 63 -10.94 -4.09 -59.07
N ASN A 64 -10.71 -5.07 -58.21
CA ASN A 64 -11.19 -6.44 -58.37
C ASN A 64 -11.42 -7.06 -56.98
N ASP A 65 -12.31 -8.05 -56.92
CA ASP A 65 -12.73 -8.67 -55.66
C ASP A 65 -11.55 -9.28 -54.88
N THR A 66 -10.59 -9.88 -55.58
CA THR A 66 -9.47 -10.57 -54.94
C THR A 66 -8.54 -9.60 -54.22
N ASP A 67 -8.21 -8.45 -54.82
CA ASP A 67 -7.36 -7.44 -54.18
C ASP A 67 -8.13 -6.60 -53.17
N HIS A 68 -9.43 -6.40 -53.36
CA HIS A 68 -10.33 -5.79 -52.36
C HIS A 68 -10.31 -6.60 -51.06
N ASP A 69 -10.51 -7.92 -51.14
CA ASP A 69 -10.49 -8.83 -49.99
C ASP A 69 -9.13 -8.79 -49.27
N LYS A 70 -8.01 -8.71 -50.00
CA LYS A 70 -6.67 -8.59 -49.40
C LYS A 70 -6.50 -7.27 -48.65
N VAL A 71 -6.98 -6.15 -49.22
CA VAL A 71 -6.91 -4.83 -48.55
C VAL A 71 -7.79 -4.86 -47.29
N SER A 72 -9.00 -5.41 -47.39
CA SER A 72 -9.94 -5.59 -46.29
C SER A 72 -9.36 -6.44 -45.16
N GLU A 73 -8.84 -7.64 -45.47
CA GLU A 73 -8.22 -8.54 -44.49
C GLU A 73 -7.00 -7.87 -43.83
N LYS A 74 -6.15 -7.18 -44.61
CA LYS A 74 -4.97 -6.50 -44.07
C LYS A 74 -5.38 -5.41 -43.08
N PHE A 75 -6.40 -4.63 -43.42
CA PHE A 75 -6.92 -3.58 -42.56
C PHE A 75 -7.53 -4.15 -41.27
N ILE A 76 -8.32 -5.23 -41.37
CA ILE A 76 -8.89 -5.94 -40.22
C ILE A 76 -7.80 -6.51 -39.31
N ARG A 77 -6.78 -7.19 -39.86
CA ARG A 77 -5.65 -7.73 -39.09
C ARG A 77 -4.84 -6.63 -38.38
N LEU A 78 -4.65 -5.48 -39.03
CA LEU A 78 -4.04 -4.33 -38.37
C LEU A 78 -4.91 -3.83 -37.22
N ARG A 79 -6.23 -3.74 -37.41
CA ARG A 79 -7.12 -3.36 -36.32
C ARG A 79 -7.06 -4.36 -35.17
N TYR A 80 -7.04 -5.67 -35.44
CA TYR A 80 -6.84 -6.68 -34.38
C TYR A 80 -5.54 -6.49 -33.60
N ARG A 81 -4.45 -6.08 -34.26
CA ARG A 81 -3.16 -5.82 -33.60
C ARG A 81 -3.15 -4.55 -32.71
N HIS A 82 -4.03 -3.59 -32.97
CA HIS A 82 -4.00 -2.28 -32.33
C HIS A 82 -5.23 -1.98 -31.45
N ASP A 83 -6.29 -2.77 -31.56
CA ASP A 83 -7.56 -2.54 -30.88
C ASP A 83 -8.02 -3.81 -30.15
N PHE A 84 -7.55 -3.97 -28.91
CA PHE A 84 -7.88 -5.12 -28.06
C PHE A 84 -9.40 -5.30 -27.89
N ALA A 85 -10.16 -4.21 -27.72
CA ALA A 85 -11.61 -4.27 -27.54
C ALA A 85 -12.31 -4.83 -28.80
N PHE A 86 -11.87 -4.41 -29.98
CA PHE A 86 -12.39 -4.92 -31.25
C PHE A 86 -12.02 -6.39 -31.47
N TRP A 87 -10.75 -6.76 -31.23
CA TRP A 87 -10.30 -8.15 -31.27
C TRP A 87 -11.13 -9.05 -30.37
N ALA A 88 -11.31 -8.65 -29.12
CA ALA A 88 -12.05 -9.43 -28.14
C ALA A 88 -13.53 -9.59 -28.54
N ALA A 89 -14.18 -8.49 -28.93
CA ALA A 89 -15.61 -8.47 -29.23
C ALA A 89 -15.99 -9.19 -30.54
N THR A 90 -15.03 -9.57 -31.38
CA THR A 90 -15.28 -10.21 -32.68
C THR A 90 -14.71 -11.61 -32.81
N LEU A 91 -13.71 -11.99 -32.00
CA LEU A 91 -13.02 -13.28 -32.14
C LEU A 91 -12.98 -14.13 -30.86
N VAL A 92 -13.14 -13.52 -29.69
CA VAL A 92 -12.87 -14.20 -28.43
C VAL A 92 -14.16 -14.70 -27.82
N TRP A 93 -14.32 -16.01 -27.78
CA TRP A 93 -15.43 -16.67 -27.11
C TRP A 93 -15.08 -16.98 -25.66
N ILE A 94 -16.02 -16.69 -24.76
CA ILE A 94 -15.94 -17.05 -23.34
C ILE A 94 -17.26 -17.69 -22.90
N HIS A 95 -17.18 -18.54 -21.89
CA HIS A 95 -18.38 -19.05 -21.23
C HIS A 95 -19.01 -17.96 -20.36
N ASN A 96 -20.27 -17.62 -20.62
CA ASN A 96 -21.01 -16.64 -19.84
C ASN A 96 -21.99 -17.34 -18.88
N LYS A 97 -21.74 -17.17 -17.57
CA LYS A 97 -22.56 -17.77 -16.51
C LYS A 97 -24.01 -17.28 -16.52
N ASP A 98 -24.24 -16.01 -16.84
CA ASP A 98 -25.57 -15.39 -16.87
C ASP A 98 -26.40 -15.91 -18.07
N ALA A 99 -25.73 -16.12 -19.22
CA ALA A 99 -26.36 -16.61 -20.44
C ALA A 99 -26.42 -18.14 -20.54
N GLY A 100 -25.69 -18.87 -19.69
CA GLY A 100 -25.55 -20.32 -19.74
C GLY A 100 -24.95 -20.86 -21.04
N SER A 101 -24.25 -20.01 -21.80
CA SER A 101 -23.73 -20.33 -23.14
C SER A 101 -22.47 -19.54 -23.44
N ASP A 102 -21.72 -19.99 -24.45
CA ASP A 102 -20.53 -19.28 -24.92
C ASP A 102 -20.93 -18.05 -25.73
N VAL A 103 -20.29 -16.91 -25.45
CA VAL A 103 -20.57 -15.63 -26.11
C VAL A 103 -19.27 -14.90 -26.44
N LEU A 104 -19.34 -13.96 -27.39
CA LEU A 104 -18.23 -13.06 -27.70
C LEU A 104 -17.93 -12.12 -26.53
N PHE A 105 -16.66 -12.04 -26.13
CA PHE A 105 -16.21 -11.26 -24.99
C PHE A 105 -16.28 -9.77 -25.28
N ARG A 106 -17.20 -9.08 -24.61
CA ARG A 106 -17.32 -7.61 -24.65
C ARG A 106 -16.93 -7.05 -23.30
N LEU A 107 -15.99 -6.10 -23.32
CA LEU A 107 -15.47 -5.50 -22.10
C LEU A 107 -16.56 -4.75 -21.34
N ARG A 108 -16.72 -5.09 -20.07
CA ARG A 108 -17.49 -4.31 -19.09
C ARG A 108 -16.67 -3.09 -18.63
N TYR A 109 -17.32 -2.11 -18.02
CA TYR A 109 -16.72 -0.87 -17.53
C TYR A 109 -15.44 -1.08 -16.69
N PRO A 110 -15.42 -1.93 -15.63
CA PRO A 110 -14.19 -2.14 -14.85
C PRO A 110 -13.07 -2.81 -15.67
N GLN A 111 -13.42 -3.65 -16.65
CA GLN A 111 -12.47 -4.28 -17.56
C GLN A 111 -11.86 -3.26 -18.53
N ARG A 112 -12.64 -2.24 -18.94
CA ARG A 112 -12.12 -1.13 -19.74
C ARG A 112 -11.09 -0.32 -18.96
N ILE A 113 -11.30 -0.08 -17.66
CA ILE A 113 -10.33 0.61 -16.80
C ILE A 113 -9.03 -0.21 -16.73
N LEU A 114 -9.13 -1.51 -16.45
CA LEU A 114 -7.98 -2.40 -16.36
C LEU A 114 -7.16 -2.43 -17.67
N VAL A 115 -7.83 -2.62 -18.81
CA VAL A 115 -7.18 -2.63 -20.12
C VAL A 115 -6.56 -1.26 -20.45
N SER A 116 -7.18 -0.15 -20.03
CA SER A 116 -6.59 1.19 -20.24
C SER A 116 -5.23 1.30 -19.56
N ARG A 117 -5.07 0.76 -18.34
CA ARG A 117 -3.77 0.74 -17.64
C ARG A 117 -2.73 -0.14 -18.35
N PHE A 118 -3.16 -1.29 -18.89
CA PHE A 118 -2.26 -2.13 -19.67
C PHE A 118 -1.80 -1.45 -20.97
N GLU A 119 -2.74 -0.83 -21.70
CA GLU A 119 -2.45 -0.12 -22.95
C GLU A 119 -1.55 1.09 -22.73
N GLU A 120 -1.72 1.84 -21.64
CA GLU A 120 -0.87 2.97 -21.28
C GLU A 120 0.61 2.56 -21.22
N LYS A 121 0.93 1.48 -20.48
CA LYS A 121 2.31 0.96 -20.41
C LYS A 121 2.78 0.35 -21.73
N ARG A 122 1.92 -0.42 -22.41
CA ARG A 122 2.25 -1.05 -23.70
C ARG A 122 2.65 0.01 -24.73
N LYS A 123 1.85 1.07 -24.87
CA LYS A 123 2.07 2.16 -25.84
C LYS A 123 3.29 3.00 -25.47
N ALA A 124 3.57 3.17 -24.17
CA ALA A 124 4.80 3.80 -23.69
C ALA A 124 6.07 2.94 -23.86
N GLY A 125 5.96 1.69 -24.34
CA GLY A 125 7.09 0.77 -24.46
C GLY A 125 7.63 0.28 -23.12
N LEU A 126 6.84 0.42 -22.05
CA LEU A 126 7.22 0.03 -20.69
C LEU A 126 6.75 -1.41 -20.39
N PRO A 127 7.40 -2.11 -19.44
CA PRO A 127 6.85 -3.35 -18.89
C PRO A 127 5.51 -3.08 -18.18
N ILE A 128 4.59 -4.03 -18.26
CA ILE A 128 3.32 -3.98 -17.52
C ILE A 128 3.56 -4.64 -16.15
N ARG A 129 3.43 -3.87 -15.07
CA ARG A 129 3.54 -4.33 -13.68
C ARG A 129 2.38 -3.72 -12.92
N LEU A 130 1.36 -4.53 -12.62
CA LEU A 130 0.14 -4.03 -12.01
C LEU A 130 -0.28 -4.89 -10.82
N ILE A 131 -0.64 -4.24 -9.72
CA ILE A 131 -1.29 -4.86 -8.57
C ILE A 131 -2.74 -4.38 -8.47
N LEU A 132 -3.67 -5.30 -8.64
CA LEU A 132 -5.12 -5.06 -8.75
C LEU A 132 -5.82 -5.49 -7.47
N LEU A 133 -6.23 -4.53 -6.66
CA LEU A 133 -7.17 -4.75 -5.57
C LEU A 133 -8.60 -4.57 -6.12
N LYS A 134 -9.46 -5.56 -5.87
CA LYS A 134 -10.80 -5.57 -6.48
C LYS A 134 -11.88 -6.17 -5.60
N ALA A 135 -13.11 -5.73 -5.81
CA ALA A 135 -14.32 -6.46 -5.41
C ALA A 135 -14.45 -7.79 -6.18
N ARG A 136 -15.28 -8.71 -5.65
CA ARG A 136 -15.50 -10.03 -6.25
C ARG A 136 -16.20 -9.95 -7.62
N GLN A 137 -15.96 -10.99 -8.43
CA GLN A 137 -16.80 -11.42 -9.57
C GLN A 137 -17.17 -10.39 -10.67
N TRP A 138 -16.18 -9.73 -11.28
CA TRP A 138 -16.39 -8.92 -12.50
C TRP A 138 -15.53 -9.32 -13.72
N GLY A 139 -14.75 -10.41 -13.63
CA GLY A 139 -13.96 -10.93 -14.76
C GLY A 139 -12.61 -10.25 -15.00
N GLY A 140 -11.97 -9.71 -13.95
CA GLY A 140 -10.62 -9.16 -14.04
C GLY A 140 -9.57 -10.20 -14.48
N SER A 141 -9.62 -11.40 -13.89
CA SER A 141 -8.74 -12.54 -14.21
C SER A 141 -8.87 -12.95 -15.69
N THR A 142 -10.11 -13.01 -16.19
CA THR A 142 -10.44 -13.26 -17.59
C THR A 142 -9.81 -12.23 -18.51
N THR A 143 -10.02 -10.95 -18.22
CA THR A 143 -9.49 -9.84 -19.01
C THR A 143 -7.96 -9.89 -19.08
N THR A 144 -7.30 -10.15 -17.95
CA THR A 144 -5.84 -10.29 -17.87
C THR A 144 -5.32 -11.43 -18.76
N GLN A 145 -5.94 -12.61 -18.72
CA GLN A 145 -5.54 -13.74 -19.56
C GLN A 145 -5.75 -13.48 -21.04
N LEU A 146 -6.89 -12.91 -21.42
CA LEU A 146 -7.18 -12.57 -22.80
C LEU A 146 -6.21 -11.51 -23.34
N TYR A 147 -5.82 -10.54 -22.51
CA TYR A 147 -4.80 -9.56 -22.87
C TYR A 147 -3.43 -10.23 -23.07
N MET A 148 -3.02 -11.16 -22.18
CA MET A 148 -1.81 -11.96 -22.38
C MET A 148 -1.84 -12.78 -23.68
N ALA A 149 -2.98 -13.39 -24.01
CA ALA A 149 -3.19 -14.12 -25.26
C ALA A 149 -3.04 -13.20 -26.47
N TRP A 150 -3.62 -12.00 -26.41
CA TRP A 150 -3.49 -11.00 -27.47
C TRP A 150 -2.04 -10.58 -27.72
N LEU A 151 -1.25 -10.38 -26.66
CA LEU A 151 0.19 -10.14 -26.76
C LEU A 151 0.93 -11.30 -27.45
N GLN A 152 0.60 -12.54 -27.10
CA GLN A 152 1.18 -13.75 -27.71
C GLN A 152 0.80 -13.88 -29.20
N PHE A 153 -0.44 -13.57 -29.55
CA PHE A 153 -0.99 -13.82 -30.89
C PHE A 153 -0.65 -12.71 -31.88
N PHE A 154 -0.70 -11.45 -31.48
CA PHE A 154 -0.44 -10.33 -32.39
C PHE A 154 0.88 -9.62 -32.16
N HIS A 155 1.35 -9.48 -30.92
CA HIS A 155 2.51 -8.61 -30.66
C HIS A 155 3.85 -9.31 -30.81
N LYS A 156 4.02 -10.49 -30.19
CA LYS A 156 5.32 -11.16 -30.16
C LYS A 156 5.21 -12.67 -29.98
N ARG A 157 5.89 -13.43 -30.84
CA ARG A 157 6.04 -14.89 -30.72
C ARG A 157 6.97 -15.23 -29.55
N GLY A 158 6.77 -16.40 -28.95
CA GLY A 158 7.66 -16.89 -27.89
C GLY A 158 7.40 -16.32 -26.49
N LEU A 159 6.38 -15.49 -26.30
CA LEU A 159 6.01 -14.98 -24.96
C LEU A 159 5.36 -16.11 -24.16
N ASN A 160 6.10 -16.77 -23.26
CA ASN A 160 5.52 -17.81 -22.41
C ASN A 160 4.78 -17.19 -21.22
N SER A 161 3.61 -17.72 -20.89
CA SER A 161 2.80 -17.30 -19.75
C SER A 161 2.78 -18.32 -18.62
N LEU A 162 2.59 -17.83 -17.41
CA LEU A 162 2.37 -18.61 -16.19
C LEU A 162 1.17 -18.06 -15.42
N ILE A 163 0.28 -18.95 -15.03
CA ILE A 163 -0.88 -18.67 -14.18
C ILE A 163 -0.62 -19.34 -12.83
N ILE A 164 -0.70 -18.59 -11.74
CA ILE A 164 -0.66 -19.13 -10.38
C ILE A 164 -1.91 -18.65 -9.63
N ALA A 165 -2.73 -19.57 -9.15
CA ALA A 165 -3.78 -19.28 -8.17
C ALA A 165 -3.46 -19.95 -6.82
N HIS A 166 -4.33 -19.74 -5.83
CA HIS A 166 -4.17 -20.32 -4.51
C HIS A 166 -4.10 -21.86 -4.55
N GLN A 167 -4.98 -22.49 -5.35
CA GLN A 167 -5.06 -23.94 -5.54
C GLN A 167 -5.09 -24.35 -7.02
N GLY A 168 -4.97 -25.66 -7.28
CA GLY A 168 -4.94 -26.24 -8.62
C GLY A 168 -6.21 -25.96 -9.42
N THR A 169 -7.36 -26.28 -8.82
CA THR A 169 -8.68 -26.10 -9.45
C THR A 169 -8.94 -24.66 -9.88
N ALA A 170 -8.56 -23.67 -9.05
CA ALA A 170 -8.69 -22.26 -9.42
C ALA A 170 -7.79 -21.87 -10.61
N SER A 171 -6.60 -22.47 -10.71
CA SER A 171 -5.71 -22.26 -11.86
C SER A 171 -6.25 -22.92 -13.12
N ASP A 172 -6.86 -24.11 -12.97
CA ASP A 172 -7.52 -24.84 -14.05
C ASP A 172 -8.74 -24.08 -14.57
N GLU A 173 -9.56 -23.48 -13.72
CA GLU A 173 -10.71 -22.65 -14.12
C GLU A 173 -10.30 -21.43 -14.97
N ILE A 174 -9.20 -20.76 -14.59
CA ILE A 174 -8.66 -19.65 -15.38
C ILE A 174 -8.13 -20.14 -16.73
N LYS A 175 -7.52 -21.32 -16.77
CA LYS A 175 -7.01 -21.93 -18.00
C LYS A 175 -8.14 -22.43 -18.90
N ASP A 176 -9.21 -22.98 -18.35
CA ASP A 176 -10.35 -23.53 -19.09
C ASP A 176 -10.99 -22.45 -19.99
N MET A 177 -11.09 -21.22 -19.50
CA MET A 177 -11.51 -20.08 -20.31
C MET A 177 -10.56 -19.81 -21.50
N PHE A 178 -9.24 -19.97 -21.34
CA PHE A 178 -8.31 -19.89 -22.47
C PHE A 178 -8.55 -21.03 -23.46
N ASP A 179 -8.85 -22.24 -22.96
CA ASP A 179 -9.14 -23.42 -23.79
C ASP A 179 -10.41 -23.21 -24.64
N THR A 180 -11.47 -22.63 -24.06
CA THR A 180 -12.67 -22.22 -24.80
C THR A 180 -12.34 -21.21 -25.89
N MET A 181 -11.58 -20.15 -25.56
CA MET A 181 -11.19 -19.12 -26.52
C MET A 181 -10.39 -19.70 -27.69
N ILE A 182 -9.33 -20.48 -27.41
CA ILE A 182 -8.43 -20.97 -28.46
C ILE A 182 -9.09 -22.01 -29.35
N LYS A 183 -10.05 -22.79 -28.82
CA LYS A 183 -10.81 -23.78 -29.58
C LYS A 183 -11.56 -23.11 -30.73
N GLU A 184 -12.28 -22.03 -30.45
CA GLU A 184 -13.08 -21.29 -31.42
C GLU A 184 -12.23 -20.29 -32.26
N TYR A 185 -11.02 -19.95 -31.81
CA TYR A 185 -10.19 -18.93 -32.46
C TYR A 185 -9.76 -19.28 -33.90
N PRO A 186 -9.92 -18.42 -34.91
CA PRO A 186 -9.55 -18.75 -36.29
C PRO A 186 -8.06 -19.09 -36.45
N ILE A 187 -7.77 -20.25 -37.05
CA ILE A 187 -6.40 -20.77 -37.10
C ILE A 187 -5.48 -19.91 -37.97
N GLU A 188 -6.00 -19.34 -39.04
CA GLU A 188 -5.32 -18.43 -39.96
C GLU A 188 -4.80 -17.17 -39.27
N LEU A 189 -5.42 -16.73 -38.18
CA LEU A 189 -5.00 -15.56 -37.41
C LEU A 189 -3.83 -15.87 -36.46
N LEU A 190 -3.48 -17.14 -36.28
CA LEU A 190 -2.26 -17.53 -35.58
C LEU A 190 -1.01 -17.47 -36.48
N TYR A 191 -1.20 -17.35 -37.79
CA TYR A 191 -0.13 -17.21 -38.79
C TYR A 191 -0.06 -15.78 -39.33
N ASP A 192 1.09 -15.45 -39.93
CA ASP A 192 1.25 -14.18 -40.64
C ASP A 192 0.38 -14.20 -41.90
N MET A 193 -0.10 -13.03 -42.31
CA MET A 193 -0.95 -12.89 -43.49
C MET A 193 -0.24 -13.44 -44.74
N GLY A 194 -0.92 -14.29 -45.51
CA GLY A 194 -0.37 -14.92 -46.70
C GLY A 194 0.56 -16.11 -46.46
N ALA A 195 0.85 -16.47 -45.20
CA ALA A 195 1.60 -17.69 -44.91
C ALA A 195 0.74 -18.95 -45.17
N SER A 196 1.38 -20.02 -45.66
CA SER A 196 0.72 -21.33 -45.77
C SER A 196 0.45 -21.91 -44.39
N TYR A 197 -0.74 -22.45 -44.16
CA TYR A 197 -1.12 -23.11 -42.91
C TYR A 197 -1.99 -24.34 -43.16
N ASP A 198 -1.93 -25.30 -42.24
CA ASP A 198 -2.85 -26.44 -42.21
C ASP A 198 -4.09 -26.08 -41.37
N ARG A 199 -5.28 -26.20 -41.98
CA ARG A 199 -6.57 -25.91 -41.35
C ARG A 199 -6.90 -26.86 -40.20
N ASN A 200 -6.34 -28.07 -40.21
CA ASN A 200 -6.59 -29.10 -39.21
C ASN A 200 -5.50 -29.18 -38.13
N ALA A 201 -4.46 -28.33 -38.21
CA ALA A 201 -3.39 -28.34 -37.23
C ALA A 201 -3.94 -28.00 -35.82
N PRO A 202 -3.49 -28.71 -34.77
CA PRO A 202 -3.93 -28.41 -33.41
C PRO A 202 -3.49 -27.00 -33.00
N LYS A 203 -4.44 -26.19 -32.54
CA LYS A 203 -4.17 -24.83 -32.02
C LYS A 203 -3.50 -24.87 -30.64
N MET A 204 -3.66 -25.97 -29.91
CA MET A 204 -3.02 -26.19 -28.61
C MET A 204 -2.56 -27.64 -28.46
N VAL A 205 -1.38 -27.84 -27.87
CA VAL A 205 -0.82 -29.16 -27.57
C VAL A 205 -0.22 -29.18 -26.16
N GLY A 206 -0.34 -30.32 -25.47
CA GLY A 206 0.33 -30.54 -24.19
C GLY A 206 1.85 -30.63 -24.32
N VAL A 207 2.59 -30.18 -23.31
CA VAL A 207 4.05 -30.23 -23.25
C VAL A 207 4.50 -30.92 -21.97
N GLY A 208 5.36 -31.93 -22.11
CA GLY A 208 5.87 -32.70 -20.98
C GLY A 208 4.87 -33.74 -20.47
N LYS A 209 5.16 -34.33 -19.30
CA LYS A 209 4.36 -35.42 -18.70
C LYS A 209 3.40 -34.95 -17.59
N SER A 210 3.52 -33.70 -17.15
CA SER A 210 2.79 -33.19 -15.97
C SER A 210 1.37 -32.71 -16.25
N GLY A 211 0.96 -32.55 -17.51
CA GLY A 211 -0.33 -31.96 -17.89
C GLY A 211 -0.47 -30.45 -17.64
N SER A 212 0.43 -29.86 -16.85
CA SER A 212 0.36 -28.45 -16.42
C SER A 212 0.90 -27.43 -17.43
N THR A 213 1.37 -27.86 -18.60
CA THR A 213 1.88 -26.95 -19.62
C THR A 213 1.27 -27.27 -20.97
N SER A 214 0.67 -26.25 -21.58
CA SER A 214 0.21 -26.25 -22.95
C SER A 214 1.10 -25.35 -23.81
N ARG A 215 1.08 -25.57 -25.12
CA ARG A 215 1.74 -24.73 -26.12
C ARG A 215 0.78 -24.42 -27.24
N VAL A 216 0.84 -23.19 -27.76
CA VAL A 216 0.25 -22.80 -29.05
C VAL A 216 1.38 -22.85 -30.09
N PRO A 217 1.50 -23.93 -30.88
CA PRO A 217 2.67 -24.17 -31.73
C PRO A 217 2.95 -23.03 -32.73
N GLN A 218 1.89 -22.49 -33.32
CA GLN A 218 1.92 -21.47 -34.36
C GLN A 218 2.56 -20.15 -33.88
N ARG A 219 2.46 -19.88 -32.58
CA ARG A 219 3.02 -18.68 -31.93
C ARG A 219 4.26 -18.97 -31.09
N ASN A 220 4.65 -20.24 -30.98
CA ASN A 220 5.73 -20.75 -30.14
C ASN A 220 5.64 -20.25 -28.68
N CYS A 221 4.43 -20.02 -28.15
CA CYS A 221 4.24 -19.64 -26.75
C CYS A 221 3.73 -20.84 -25.93
N LYS A 222 4.14 -20.89 -24.65
CA LYS A 222 3.63 -21.83 -23.66
C LYS A 222 2.67 -21.14 -22.70
N ILE A 223 1.67 -21.88 -22.24
CA ILE A 223 0.77 -21.50 -21.15
C ILE A 223 0.97 -22.55 -20.07
N LYS A 224 1.50 -22.14 -18.92
CA LYS A 224 1.73 -23.03 -17.79
C LYS A 224 0.85 -22.64 -16.61
N ILE A 225 0.34 -23.63 -15.91
CA ILE A 225 -0.38 -23.47 -14.66
C ILE A 225 0.50 -23.94 -13.49
N GLY A 226 0.35 -23.27 -12.36
CA GLY A 226 1.00 -23.59 -11.10
C GLY A 226 0.12 -23.15 -9.93
N THR A 227 0.49 -23.51 -8.70
CA THR A 227 -0.32 -23.19 -7.52
C THR A 227 0.56 -22.66 -6.40
N ALA A 228 -0.02 -21.83 -5.53
CA ALA A 228 0.66 -21.37 -4.34
C ALA A 228 0.95 -22.52 -3.35
N GLU A 229 0.09 -23.55 -3.32
CA GLU A 229 0.30 -24.77 -2.51
C GLU A 229 1.48 -25.64 -2.98
N ARG A 230 1.83 -25.61 -4.27
CA ARG A 230 2.89 -26.46 -4.88
C ARG A 230 3.91 -25.63 -5.65
N PRO A 231 4.67 -24.77 -4.96
CA PRO A 231 5.46 -23.71 -5.59
C PRO A 231 6.70 -24.18 -6.38
N ASP A 232 7.20 -25.41 -6.17
CA ASP A 232 8.31 -25.95 -6.98
C ASP A 232 7.96 -26.08 -8.46
N GLY A 233 6.68 -26.33 -8.76
CA GLY A 233 6.20 -26.40 -10.14
C GLY A 233 6.30 -25.05 -10.88
N CYS A 234 6.42 -23.95 -10.16
CA CYS A 234 6.45 -22.60 -10.73
C CYS A 234 7.86 -22.11 -11.09
N ARG A 235 8.93 -22.81 -10.66
CA ARG A 235 10.34 -22.44 -10.93
C ARG A 235 10.82 -22.80 -12.33
N GLY A 236 11.82 -22.05 -12.81
CA GLY A 236 12.68 -22.44 -13.93
C GLY A 236 12.09 -22.31 -15.33
N GLY A 237 10.94 -21.66 -15.49
CA GLY A 237 10.40 -21.36 -16.82
C GLY A 237 10.90 -20.03 -17.37
N ALA A 238 11.14 -19.98 -18.68
CA ALA A 238 11.42 -18.73 -19.40
C ALA A 238 10.12 -17.94 -19.65
N TYR A 239 9.48 -17.46 -18.57
CA TYR A 239 8.22 -16.72 -18.64
C TYR A 239 8.45 -15.26 -19.01
N SER A 240 7.46 -14.67 -19.68
CA SER A 240 7.41 -13.24 -19.99
C SER A 240 6.12 -12.58 -19.48
N LEU A 241 5.08 -13.40 -19.25
CA LEU A 241 3.76 -12.98 -18.82
C LEU A 241 3.39 -13.80 -17.58
N VAL A 242 3.14 -13.17 -16.44
CA VAL A 242 2.78 -13.86 -15.20
C VAL A 242 1.51 -13.26 -14.64
N HIS A 243 0.54 -14.13 -14.34
CA HIS A 243 -0.70 -13.78 -13.66
C HIS A 243 -0.77 -14.51 -12.32
N LEU A 244 -0.80 -13.74 -11.25
CA LEU A 244 -0.90 -14.22 -9.87
C LEU A 244 -2.31 -13.86 -9.38
N SER A 245 -3.16 -14.86 -9.27
CA SER A 245 -4.58 -14.74 -8.96
C SER A 245 -4.83 -14.99 -7.47
N GLU A 246 -5.67 -14.14 -6.88
CA GLU A 246 -6.08 -14.22 -5.48
C GLU A 246 -4.89 -14.24 -4.50
N VAL A 247 -3.91 -13.37 -4.71
CA VAL A 247 -2.66 -13.35 -3.93
C VAL A 247 -2.89 -13.08 -2.44
N GLY A 248 -3.93 -12.32 -2.08
CA GLY A 248 -4.26 -11.97 -0.69
C GLY A 248 -4.73 -13.16 0.15
N ILE A 249 -5.14 -14.27 -0.46
CA ILE A 249 -5.52 -15.50 0.27
C ILE A 249 -4.38 -16.53 0.35
N TRP A 250 -3.22 -16.24 -0.24
CA TRP A 250 -2.10 -17.18 -0.24
C TRP A 250 -1.54 -17.31 1.17
N LYS A 251 -1.55 -18.54 1.69
CA LYS A 251 -1.04 -18.84 3.02
C LYS A 251 0.44 -19.17 2.95
N LYS A 252 1.16 -18.86 4.03
CA LYS A 252 2.49 -19.41 4.26
C LYS A 252 2.36 -20.93 4.44
N THR A 253 3.09 -21.69 3.64
CA THR A 253 3.18 -23.16 3.78
C THR A 253 4.50 -23.53 4.44
N ASP A 254 4.62 -24.75 4.95
CA ASP A 254 5.85 -25.24 5.56
C ASP A 254 7.02 -25.13 4.56
N GLY A 255 7.89 -24.14 4.82
CA GLY A 255 9.11 -23.88 4.06
C GLY A 255 9.02 -22.79 2.97
N LYS A 256 7.84 -22.25 2.62
CA LYS A 256 7.72 -21.18 1.59
C LYS A 256 6.63 -20.16 1.90
N SER A 257 6.99 -18.89 1.82
CA SER A 257 6.05 -17.77 1.95
C SER A 257 5.53 -17.29 0.58
N PRO A 258 4.40 -16.55 0.51
CA PRO A 258 3.93 -15.94 -0.74
C PRO A 258 5.02 -15.15 -1.49
N GLU A 259 5.87 -14.42 -0.74
CA GLU A 259 7.03 -13.69 -1.25
C GLU A 259 7.99 -14.62 -2.01
N ASP A 260 8.28 -15.81 -1.46
CA ASP A 260 9.17 -16.79 -2.07
C ASP A 260 8.58 -17.33 -3.39
N ILE A 261 7.26 -17.46 -3.47
CA ILE A 261 6.52 -17.94 -4.65
C ILE A 261 6.54 -16.88 -5.74
N VAL A 262 6.21 -15.63 -5.41
CA VAL A 262 6.25 -14.51 -6.36
C VAL A 262 7.67 -14.27 -6.85
N ARG A 263 8.67 -14.23 -5.96
CA ARG A 263 10.09 -14.11 -6.32
C ARG A 263 10.51 -15.23 -7.27
N SER A 264 10.10 -16.46 -6.98
CA SER A 264 10.36 -17.64 -7.79
C SER A 264 9.74 -17.58 -9.20
N ALA A 265 8.52 -17.07 -9.32
CA ALA A 265 7.80 -16.95 -10.58
C ALA A 265 8.28 -15.77 -11.44
N CYS A 266 8.67 -14.67 -10.80
CA CYS A 266 8.84 -13.37 -11.44
C CYS A 266 10.29 -12.94 -11.65
N SER A 267 11.25 -13.47 -10.88
CA SER A 267 12.66 -13.00 -10.88
C SER A 267 13.35 -13.07 -12.24
N GLY A 268 12.95 -14.00 -13.12
CA GLY A 268 13.50 -14.12 -14.47
C GLY A 268 12.93 -13.15 -15.51
N ILE A 269 11.93 -12.34 -15.14
CA ILE A 269 11.18 -11.50 -16.09
C ILE A 269 11.85 -10.14 -16.21
N LEU A 270 12.45 -9.89 -17.38
CA LEU A 270 13.16 -8.65 -17.67
C LEU A 270 12.22 -7.43 -17.71
N LEU A 271 12.74 -6.26 -17.33
CA LEU A 271 12.07 -4.96 -17.49
C LEU A 271 12.15 -4.50 -18.96
N ARG A 272 11.35 -5.14 -19.83
CA ARG A 272 11.29 -4.86 -21.28
C ARG A 272 9.85 -4.70 -21.76
N PRO A 273 9.62 -3.99 -22.87
CA PRO A 273 8.30 -3.91 -23.49
C PRO A 273 7.70 -5.29 -23.72
N LEU A 274 6.37 -5.39 -23.59
CA LEU A 274 5.57 -6.62 -23.76
C LEU A 274 5.87 -7.73 -22.73
N THR A 275 6.55 -7.41 -21.63
CA THR A 275 6.57 -8.27 -20.43
C THR A 275 5.51 -7.81 -19.45
N MET A 276 4.90 -8.76 -18.73
CA MET A 276 3.73 -8.50 -17.91
C MET A 276 3.77 -9.28 -16.61
N ILE A 277 3.53 -8.62 -15.48
CA ILE A 277 3.24 -9.25 -14.19
C ILE A 277 1.98 -8.57 -13.65
N VAL A 278 0.94 -9.36 -13.41
CA VAL A 278 -0.29 -8.89 -12.77
C VAL A 278 -0.53 -9.71 -11.52
N MET A 279 -0.58 -9.03 -10.38
CA MET A 279 -1.08 -9.56 -9.12
C MET A 279 -2.49 -9.06 -8.92
N GLU A 280 -3.46 -9.94 -8.70
CA GLU A 280 -4.82 -9.52 -8.41
C GLU A 280 -5.35 -10.25 -7.18
N SER A 281 -6.17 -9.58 -6.38
CA SER A 281 -6.87 -10.19 -5.27
C SER A 281 -8.05 -9.34 -4.79
N THR A 282 -8.99 -9.98 -4.10
CA THR A 282 -9.79 -9.27 -3.09
C THR A 282 -8.93 -8.99 -1.87
N ALA A 283 -9.29 -7.98 -1.08
CA ALA A 283 -8.65 -7.82 0.21
C ALA A 283 -8.96 -9.00 1.13
N ASN A 284 -7.99 -9.37 1.94
CA ASN A 284 -8.11 -10.48 2.89
C ASN A 284 -7.18 -10.22 4.08
N GLY A 285 -7.54 -9.22 4.87
CA GLY A 285 -6.77 -8.71 5.99
C GLY A 285 -5.59 -7.81 5.59
N THR A 286 -5.09 -7.07 6.57
CA THR A 286 -3.85 -6.28 6.57
C THR A 286 -2.64 -7.14 6.95
N GLY A 287 -1.45 -6.65 6.61
CA GLY A 287 -0.17 -7.23 7.03
C GLY A 287 0.29 -8.46 6.24
N ASN A 288 -0.53 -8.98 5.32
CA ASN A 288 -0.11 -10.02 4.38
C ASN A 288 0.73 -9.45 3.22
N PHE A 289 1.31 -10.34 2.42
CA PHE A 289 2.12 -9.98 1.25
C PHE A 289 1.40 -9.03 0.29
N PHE A 290 0.17 -9.35 -0.08
CA PHE A 290 -0.59 -8.56 -1.06
C PHE A 290 -0.88 -7.14 -0.55
N HIS A 291 -1.32 -7.01 0.71
CA HIS A 291 -1.51 -5.71 1.35
C HIS A 291 -0.21 -4.90 1.35
N THR A 292 0.91 -5.51 1.73
CA THR A 292 2.21 -4.84 1.79
C THR A 292 2.65 -4.31 0.43
N GLU A 293 2.59 -5.13 -0.62
CA GLU A 293 2.95 -4.72 -1.98
C GLU A 293 1.95 -3.69 -2.56
N TYR A 294 0.66 -3.80 -2.22
CA TYR A 294 -0.35 -2.85 -2.67
C TYR A 294 -0.16 -1.49 -2.00
N SER A 295 0.02 -1.45 -0.67
CA SER A 295 0.32 -0.21 0.06
C SER A 295 1.58 0.46 -0.47
N ALA A 296 2.63 -0.31 -0.75
CA ALA A 296 3.86 0.22 -1.35
C ALA A 296 3.65 0.79 -2.76
N ALA A 297 2.72 0.22 -3.54
CA ALA A 297 2.38 0.70 -4.88
C ALA A 297 1.45 1.93 -4.89
N VAL A 298 0.69 2.15 -3.82
CA VAL A 298 -0.18 3.33 -3.66
C VAL A 298 0.58 4.52 -3.06
N ASP A 299 1.49 4.30 -2.12
CA ASP A 299 2.23 5.38 -1.46
C ASP A 299 3.22 6.06 -2.42
N PRO A 300 3.06 7.37 -2.72
CA PRO A 300 3.96 8.09 -3.62
C PRO A 300 5.39 8.23 -3.08
N ASN A 301 5.60 7.99 -1.77
CA ASN A 301 6.92 8.07 -1.14
C ASN A 301 7.65 6.73 -1.10
N THR A 302 6.95 5.62 -1.40
CA THR A 302 7.54 4.28 -1.40
C THR A 302 7.86 3.86 -2.84
N PRO A 303 9.13 3.57 -3.17
CA PRO A 303 9.47 3.07 -4.51
C PRO A 303 8.84 1.69 -4.75
N SER A 304 7.96 1.60 -5.75
CA SER A 304 7.39 0.33 -6.21
C SER A 304 7.58 0.14 -7.71
N GLN A 305 7.83 -1.10 -8.12
CA GLN A 305 7.84 -1.46 -9.55
C GLN A 305 6.41 -1.67 -10.10
N PHE A 306 5.42 -1.80 -9.21
CA PHE A 306 4.03 -2.05 -9.54
C PHE A 306 3.22 -0.78 -9.49
N GLU A 307 2.31 -0.63 -10.44
CA GLU A 307 1.24 0.35 -10.37
C GLU A 307 0.04 -0.26 -9.65
N ALA A 308 -0.49 0.44 -8.65
CA ALA A 308 -1.72 0.05 -7.96
C ALA A 308 -2.95 0.42 -8.79
N LEU A 309 -3.92 -0.50 -8.87
CA LEU A 309 -5.25 -0.25 -9.39
C LEU A 309 -6.28 -0.78 -8.41
N PHE A 310 -7.19 0.09 -7.98
CA PHE A 310 -8.38 -0.28 -7.22
C PHE A 310 -9.62 -0.26 -8.11
N ILE A 311 -10.48 -1.27 -7.99
CA ILE A 311 -11.81 -1.31 -8.60
C ILE A 311 -12.86 -1.45 -7.49
N ALA A 312 -13.60 -0.36 -7.26
CA ALA A 312 -14.67 -0.29 -6.27
C ALA A 312 -15.90 -1.09 -6.72
N TRP A 313 -16.70 -1.55 -5.76
CA TRP A 313 -17.91 -2.32 -6.07
C TRP A 313 -18.89 -1.51 -6.94
N PHE A 314 -19.10 -0.22 -6.67
CA PHE A 314 -20.03 0.63 -7.42
C PHE A 314 -19.57 0.94 -8.86
N GLN A 315 -18.35 0.53 -9.23
CA GLN A 315 -17.87 0.58 -10.61
C GLN A 315 -18.26 -0.69 -11.40
N ILE A 316 -18.85 -1.69 -10.77
CA ILE A 316 -19.24 -2.95 -11.42
C ILE A 316 -20.74 -2.89 -11.67
N GLU A 317 -21.15 -2.97 -12.94
CA GLU A 317 -22.51 -2.66 -13.37
C GLU A 317 -23.59 -3.55 -12.73
N GLN A 318 -23.22 -4.76 -12.28
CA GLN A 318 -24.14 -5.70 -11.66
C GLN A 318 -24.54 -5.31 -10.23
N TYR A 319 -23.78 -4.41 -9.57
CA TYR A 319 -24.05 -3.95 -8.20
C TYR A 319 -24.84 -2.64 -8.22
N SER A 320 -25.99 -2.69 -8.87
CA SER A 320 -26.90 -1.56 -9.06
C SER A 320 -28.34 -2.07 -9.01
N LEU A 321 -29.21 -1.38 -8.27
CA LEU A 321 -30.62 -1.71 -8.12
C LEU A 321 -31.48 -0.54 -8.61
N PRO A 322 -32.12 -0.68 -9.80
CA PRO A 322 -33.01 0.35 -10.33
C PRO A 322 -34.20 0.64 -9.40
N PHE A 323 -34.66 1.89 -9.40
CA PHE A 323 -35.91 2.30 -8.75
C PHE A 323 -37.11 1.98 -9.63
N GLU A 324 -38.27 1.73 -9.03
CA GLU A 324 -39.49 1.39 -9.77
C GLU A 324 -40.04 2.61 -10.54
N SER A 325 -39.78 3.81 -10.04
CA SER A 325 -40.24 5.06 -10.65
C SER A 325 -39.26 6.21 -10.45
N GLY A 326 -39.39 7.24 -11.30
CA GLY A 326 -38.63 8.49 -11.12
C GLY A 326 -39.06 9.29 -9.88
N GLU A 327 -40.22 9.01 -9.30
CA GLU A 327 -40.65 9.60 -8.02
C GLU A 327 -39.86 9.00 -6.86
N GLU A 328 -39.78 7.67 -6.79
CA GLU A 328 -39.00 6.95 -5.78
C GLU A 328 -37.52 7.34 -5.81
N LEU A 329 -36.92 7.49 -7.00
CA LEU A 329 -35.55 7.97 -7.16
C LEU A 329 -35.37 9.37 -6.57
N ARG A 330 -36.32 10.29 -6.80
CA ARG A 330 -36.26 11.66 -6.28
C ARG A 330 -36.43 11.71 -4.77
N ASP A 331 -37.33 10.90 -4.23
CA ASP A 331 -37.55 10.79 -2.79
C ASP A 331 -36.32 10.22 -2.09
N PHE A 332 -35.70 9.18 -2.67
CA PHE A 332 -34.44 8.63 -2.18
C PHE A 332 -33.31 9.65 -2.21
N ALA A 333 -33.15 10.38 -3.32
CA ALA A 333 -32.13 11.42 -3.45
C ALA A 333 -32.30 12.52 -2.38
N LYS A 334 -33.55 12.94 -2.14
CA LYS A 334 -33.88 13.91 -1.10
C LYS A 334 -33.56 13.37 0.29
N TRP A 335 -33.97 12.14 0.60
CA TRP A 335 -33.67 11.49 1.87
C TRP A 335 -32.16 11.40 2.12
N LEU A 336 -31.39 11.01 1.10
CA LEU A 336 -29.93 10.91 1.19
C LEU A 336 -29.29 12.28 1.50
N TYR A 337 -29.73 13.33 0.81
CA TYR A 337 -29.24 14.69 1.04
C TYR A 337 -29.60 15.24 2.43
N ASP A 338 -30.83 15.00 2.87
CA ASP A 338 -31.33 15.44 4.18
C ASP A 338 -30.60 14.72 5.34
N ASN A 339 -30.08 13.50 5.11
CA ASN A 339 -29.37 12.69 6.10
C ASN A 339 -27.84 12.68 5.96
N ARG A 340 -27.25 13.50 5.10
CA ARG A 340 -25.81 13.48 4.81
C ARG A 340 -24.88 13.74 6.01
N GLU A 341 -25.37 14.38 7.08
CA GLU A 341 -24.61 14.62 8.32
C GLU A 341 -25.06 13.69 9.46
N ASN A 342 -25.94 12.72 9.18
CA ASN A 342 -26.52 11.86 10.20
C ASN A 342 -25.59 10.67 10.46
N ASP A 343 -25.00 10.65 11.66
CA ASP A 343 -24.12 9.58 12.15
C ASP A 343 -24.87 8.46 12.90
N ASN A 344 -26.20 8.54 13.02
CA ASN A 344 -26.97 7.52 13.72
C ASN A 344 -27.09 6.23 12.92
N VAL A 345 -26.85 5.11 13.60
CA VAL A 345 -27.07 3.74 13.09
C VAL A 345 -28.09 3.07 14.00
N LEU A 346 -29.25 2.70 13.45
CA LEU A 346 -30.34 2.08 14.22
C LEU A 346 -30.15 0.56 14.40
N SER A 347 -29.31 -0.05 13.56
CA SER A 347 -29.07 -1.49 13.52
C SER A 347 -27.67 -1.79 12.97
N SER A 348 -27.02 -2.86 13.44
CA SER A 348 -25.73 -3.32 12.90
C SER A 348 -25.80 -3.80 11.44
N ARG A 349 -27.02 -3.82 10.86
CA ARG A 349 -27.32 -4.20 9.48
C ARG A 349 -27.48 -3.01 8.54
N GLU A 350 -27.28 -1.79 9.04
CA GLU A 350 -27.45 -0.53 8.32
C GLU A 350 -26.17 0.30 8.39
N GLU A 351 -26.06 1.29 7.50
CA GLU A 351 -25.04 2.33 7.58
C GLU A 351 -25.70 3.68 7.82
N CYS A 352 -24.95 4.60 8.44
CA CYS A 352 -25.45 5.95 8.69
C CYS A 352 -25.59 6.75 7.38
N GLY A 353 -26.42 7.80 7.41
CA GLY A 353 -26.65 8.65 6.24
C GLY A 353 -25.37 9.34 5.75
N LYS A 354 -24.45 9.67 6.67
CA LYS A 354 -23.14 10.22 6.34
C LYS A 354 -22.26 9.28 5.52
N TYR A 355 -22.24 8.00 5.86
CA TYR A 355 -21.51 6.99 5.09
C TYR A 355 -22.11 6.82 3.67
N LEU A 356 -23.44 6.77 3.57
CA LEU A 356 -24.12 6.66 2.27
C LEU A 356 -23.88 7.91 1.40
N TRP A 357 -23.83 9.10 2.01
CA TRP A 357 -23.45 10.33 1.31
C TRP A 357 -21.99 10.30 0.84
N TRP A 358 -21.07 9.79 1.68
CA TRP A 358 -19.68 9.60 1.28
C TRP A 358 -19.53 8.66 0.08
N LEU A 359 -20.33 7.59 -0.02
CA LEU A 359 -20.37 6.74 -1.23
C LEU A 359 -20.76 7.52 -2.49
N TRP A 360 -21.74 8.42 -2.36
CA TRP A 360 -22.15 9.31 -3.45
C TRP A 360 -20.99 10.23 -3.87
N GLU A 361 -20.28 10.83 -2.92
CA GLU A 361 -19.11 11.67 -3.20
C GLU A 361 -17.95 10.91 -3.85
N LYS A 362 -17.79 9.61 -3.53
CA LYS A 362 -16.84 8.70 -4.19
C LYS A 362 -17.25 8.31 -5.61
N GLY A 363 -18.49 8.61 -6.01
CA GLY A 363 -19.00 8.40 -7.36
C GLY A 363 -19.94 7.20 -7.54
N ALA A 364 -20.49 6.64 -6.46
CA ALA A 364 -21.58 5.66 -6.55
C ALA A 364 -22.87 6.33 -7.09
N SER A 365 -23.61 5.63 -7.96
CA SER A 365 -24.93 6.12 -8.39
C SER A 365 -25.99 5.89 -7.31
N LEU A 366 -27.15 6.54 -7.41
CA LEU A 366 -28.26 6.32 -6.47
C LEU A 366 -28.74 4.85 -6.50
N GLU A 367 -28.74 4.22 -7.67
CA GLU A 367 -29.08 2.81 -7.84
C GLU A 367 -28.03 1.89 -7.21
N ALA A 368 -26.75 2.26 -7.28
CA ALA A 368 -25.68 1.54 -6.60
C ALA A 368 -25.86 1.64 -5.08
N ILE A 369 -26.12 2.84 -4.54
CA ILE A 369 -26.37 3.04 -3.10
C ILE A 369 -27.63 2.29 -2.66
N ASN A 370 -28.69 2.29 -3.46
CA ASN A 370 -29.90 1.50 -3.20
C ASN A 370 -29.57 0.00 -3.11
N TRP A 371 -28.78 -0.53 -4.05
CA TRP A 371 -28.28 -1.90 -4.00
C TRP A 371 -27.47 -2.15 -2.71
N TYR A 372 -26.57 -1.23 -2.35
CA TYR A 372 -25.74 -1.35 -1.16
C TYR A 372 -26.58 -1.46 0.11
N ILE A 373 -27.60 -0.62 0.27
CA ILE A 373 -28.50 -0.66 1.44
C ILE A 373 -29.18 -2.03 1.55
N LYS A 374 -29.69 -2.57 0.43
CA LYS A 374 -30.34 -3.89 0.41
C LYS A 374 -29.34 -5.01 0.72
N GLU A 375 -28.18 -5.00 0.10
CA GLU A 375 -27.13 -6.01 0.27
C GLU A 375 -26.52 -5.97 1.68
N ARG A 376 -26.39 -4.76 2.26
CA ARG A 376 -25.90 -4.53 3.62
C ARG A 376 -26.86 -5.06 4.68
N SER A 377 -28.17 -5.02 4.43
CA SER A 377 -29.19 -5.56 5.35
C SER A 377 -29.02 -7.06 5.63
N GLY A 378 -28.37 -7.81 4.72
CA GLY A 378 -28.05 -9.22 4.88
C GLY A 378 -26.82 -9.51 5.75
N LYS A 379 -26.00 -8.51 6.06
CA LYS A 379 -24.72 -8.65 6.77
C LYS A 379 -24.82 -8.06 8.19
N ASN A 380 -24.20 -8.71 9.16
CA ASN A 380 -24.26 -8.28 10.57
C ASN A 380 -23.22 -7.22 10.94
N ASP A 381 -22.27 -6.94 10.05
CA ASP A 381 -21.11 -6.11 10.31
C ASP A 381 -20.64 -5.41 9.02
N HIS A 382 -20.11 -4.20 9.16
CA HIS A 382 -19.59 -3.40 8.06
C HIS A 382 -18.33 -4.03 7.43
N GLY A 383 -17.42 -4.57 8.24
CA GLY A 383 -16.18 -5.17 7.77
C GLY A 383 -16.39 -6.33 6.81
N ILE A 384 -17.46 -7.12 7.01
CA ILE A 384 -17.85 -8.16 6.06
C ILE A 384 -18.25 -7.53 4.71
N MET A 385 -19.05 -6.46 4.73
CA MET A 385 -19.44 -5.74 3.51
C MET A 385 -18.21 -5.16 2.81
N ALA A 386 -17.33 -4.47 3.53
CA ALA A 386 -16.12 -3.86 3.00
C ALA A 386 -15.14 -4.89 2.42
N SER A 387 -15.03 -6.08 3.02
CA SER A 387 -14.14 -7.13 2.50
C SER A 387 -14.60 -7.73 1.15
N GLU A 388 -15.92 -7.79 0.93
CA GLU A 388 -16.49 -8.37 -0.30
C GLU A 388 -16.74 -7.30 -1.38
N PHE A 389 -17.19 -6.13 -0.93
CA PHE A 389 -17.61 -4.98 -1.73
C PHE A 389 -16.95 -3.69 -1.20
N PRO A 390 -15.61 -3.56 -1.34
CA PRO A 390 -14.88 -2.40 -0.86
C PRO A 390 -15.22 -1.13 -1.67
N SER A 391 -15.44 -0.02 -0.98
CA SER A 391 -15.76 1.27 -1.61
C SER A 391 -14.50 2.10 -1.91
N ASP A 392 -13.46 1.94 -1.10
CA ASP A 392 -12.09 2.36 -1.41
C ASP A 392 -11.06 1.29 -0.97
N ASP A 393 -9.79 1.53 -1.30
CA ASP A 393 -8.72 0.59 -1.01
C ASP A 393 -8.36 0.52 0.47
N VAL A 394 -8.66 1.56 1.25
CA VAL A 394 -8.49 1.55 2.71
C VAL A 394 -9.54 0.63 3.34
N GLU A 395 -10.82 0.82 3.00
CA GLU A 395 -11.93 -0.01 3.49
C GLU A 395 -11.74 -1.48 3.17
N ALA A 396 -11.19 -1.78 1.99
CA ALA A 396 -10.96 -3.15 1.57
C ALA A 396 -10.15 -3.94 2.60
N PHE A 397 -9.12 -3.33 3.18
CA PHE A 397 -8.24 -4.02 4.12
C PHE A 397 -8.70 -3.94 5.58
N VAL A 398 -9.79 -3.23 5.89
CA VAL A 398 -10.29 -3.09 7.26
C VAL A 398 -10.49 -4.48 7.87
N HIS A 399 -9.71 -4.73 8.93
CA HIS A 399 -9.70 -5.99 9.67
C HIS A 399 -10.93 -6.12 10.55
N SER A 400 -11.25 -7.34 10.94
CA SER A 400 -12.17 -7.62 12.07
C SER A 400 -11.58 -7.26 13.45
N GLY A 401 -10.37 -6.68 13.48
CA GLY A 401 -9.71 -6.16 14.68
C GLY A 401 -10.19 -4.74 14.99
N THR A 402 -10.48 -4.47 16.26
CA THR A 402 -10.89 -3.13 16.70
C THR A 402 -9.68 -2.22 16.75
N MET A 403 -9.57 -1.30 15.79
CA MET A 403 -8.55 -0.25 15.81
C MET A 403 -8.66 0.56 17.11
N VAL A 404 -7.52 0.85 17.73
CA VAL A 404 -7.49 1.55 19.03
C VAL A 404 -7.75 3.05 18.87
N PHE A 405 -7.27 3.63 17.77
CA PHE A 405 -7.39 5.05 17.48
C PHE A 405 -8.34 5.29 16.31
N ASP A 406 -9.14 6.35 16.42
CA ASP A 406 -10.00 6.80 15.34
C ASP A 406 -9.17 7.46 14.24
N LYS A 407 -9.38 7.04 12.99
CA LYS A 407 -8.60 7.49 11.83
C LYS A 407 -8.69 9.01 11.66
N TYR A 408 -9.88 9.59 11.75
CA TYR A 408 -10.09 11.01 11.50
C TYR A 408 -9.41 11.86 12.58
N GLN A 409 -9.44 11.40 13.84
CA GLN A 409 -8.71 12.05 14.94
C GLN A 409 -7.19 12.00 14.74
N VAL A 410 -6.66 10.92 14.16
CA VAL A 410 -5.22 10.82 13.85
C VAL A 410 -4.85 11.73 12.68
N GLU A 411 -5.68 11.83 11.65
CA GLU A 411 -5.45 12.69 10.48
C GLU A 411 -5.35 14.19 10.85
N GLU A 412 -6.02 14.64 11.91
CA GLU A 412 -5.90 16.04 12.40
C GLU A 412 -4.45 16.43 12.76
N PHE A 413 -3.61 15.47 13.14
CA PHE A 413 -2.20 15.70 13.48
C PHE A 413 -1.30 15.90 12.24
N GLU A 414 -1.75 15.53 11.04
CA GLU A 414 -0.93 15.64 9.82
C GLU A 414 -0.50 17.08 9.55
N ASN A 415 -1.35 18.06 9.88
CA ASN A 415 -1.08 19.48 9.66
C ASN A 415 0.14 20.02 10.43
N ALA A 416 0.50 19.37 11.54
CA ALA A 416 1.66 19.75 12.34
C ALA A 416 2.93 18.96 11.98
N CYS A 417 2.78 17.85 11.26
CA CYS A 417 3.87 17.00 10.80
C CYS A 417 4.69 17.70 9.72
N ARG A 418 6.01 17.63 9.84
CA ARG A 418 6.93 18.28 8.90
C ARG A 418 8.30 17.62 8.92
N PRO A 419 9.09 17.70 7.83
CA PRO A 419 10.47 17.22 7.85
C PRO A 419 11.29 17.87 8.98
N PRO A 420 12.25 17.13 9.57
CA PRO A 420 13.13 17.68 10.59
C PRO A 420 13.98 18.83 10.03
N ARG A 421 14.32 19.79 10.89
CA ARG A 421 15.14 20.95 10.50
C ARG A 421 16.63 20.59 10.48
N TYR A 422 17.05 19.68 11.35
CA TYR A 422 18.40 19.18 11.42
C TYR A 422 18.40 17.66 11.54
N ILE A 423 19.39 17.01 10.94
CA ILE A 423 19.64 15.56 11.04
C ILE A 423 21.10 15.41 11.45
N GLY A 424 21.38 14.53 12.42
CA GLY A 424 22.73 14.33 12.92
C GLY A 424 22.75 13.44 14.15
N ASP A 425 23.61 13.78 15.11
CA ASP A 425 23.70 13.10 16.39
C ASP A 425 24.30 14.00 17.49
N VAL A 426 24.05 13.64 18.76
CA VAL A 426 24.69 14.26 19.92
C VAL A 426 25.96 13.48 20.26
N TYR A 427 27.04 14.21 20.55
CA TYR A 427 28.34 13.68 20.93
C TYR A 427 28.85 14.35 22.20
N ALA A 428 29.59 13.59 23.00
CA ALA A 428 30.33 14.06 24.17
C ALA A 428 31.84 13.79 23.99
N ASP A 429 32.60 13.86 25.08
CA ASP A 429 34.02 13.50 25.09
C ASP A 429 34.26 11.98 25.15
N SER A 430 33.26 11.20 25.57
CA SER A 430 33.24 9.73 25.57
C SER A 430 31.84 9.21 25.22
N ASP A 431 31.75 7.94 24.82
CA ASP A 431 30.47 7.27 24.56
C ASP A 431 29.83 6.70 25.84
N GLU A 432 30.60 6.52 26.91
CA GLU A 432 30.14 6.00 28.20
C GLU A 432 30.91 6.61 29.40
N GLY A 433 30.33 6.50 30.61
CA GLY A 433 30.89 6.98 31.87
C GLY A 433 30.68 8.47 32.13
N GLU A 434 31.42 9.05 33.09
CA GLU A 434 31.26 10.47 33.48
C GLU A 434 31.47 11.43 32.30
N LYS A 435 32.46 11.14 31.44
CA LYS A 435 32.77 11.94 30.24
C LYS A 435 31.73 11.83 29.13
N ALA A 436 30.74 10.96 29.27
CA ALA A 436 29.63 10.87 28.31
C ALA A 436 28.67 12.05 28.41
N LEU A 437 28.74 12.87 29.47
CA LEU A 437 27.90 14.07 29.62
C LEU A 437 28.73 15.37 29.59
N GLU A 438 30.03 15.30 29.29
CA GLU A 438 30.91 16.47 29.17
C GLU A 438 30.98 16.97 27.72
N ASN A 439 31.04 18.29 27.54
CA ASN A 439 31.20 18.94 26.22
C ASN A 439 30.19 18.45 25.15
N LEU A 440 28.93 18.32 25.56
CA LEU A 440 27.83 17.90 24.70
C LEU A 440 27.67 18.85 23.52
N ARG A 441 27.67 18.27 22.31
CA ARG A 441 27.55 19.01 21.06
C ARG A 441 26.73 18.22 20.05
N PHE A 442 25.83 18.92 19.37
CA PHE A 442 25.16 18.38 18.19
C PHE A 442 26.06 18.56 16.97
N HIS A 443 26.31 17.48 16.24
CA HIS A 443 26.97 17.51 14.95
C HIS A 443 25.97 17.12 13.85
N GLU A 444 25.79 18.02 12.88
CA GLU A 444 24.87 17.80 11.76
C GLU A 444 25.49 16.82 10.76
N ASP A 445 24.79 15.73 10.49
CA ASP A 445 25.17 14.72 9.50
C ASP A 445 23.90 14.19 8.84
N ARG A 446 23.84 14.27 7.51
CA ARG A 446 22.70 13.77 6.73
C ARG A 446 22.55 12.23 6.79
N GLN A 447 23.51 11.52 7.37
CA GLN A 447 23.46 10.08 7.65
C GLN A 447 23.10 9.77 9.11
N GLY A 448 22.97 10.78 9.97
CA GLY A 448 22.64 10.61 11.38
C GLY A 448 21.23 10.08 11.60
N GLN A 449 20.99 9.47 12.76
CA GLN A 449 19.70 8.89 13.16
C GLN A 449 18.88 9.80 14.07
N PHE A 450 19.42 10.97 14.45
CA PHE A 450 18.76 11.96 15.29
C PHE A 450 18.13 13.09 14.46
N CYS A 451 16.80 13.12 14.43
CA CYS A 451 16.00 14.16 13.81
C CYS A 451 15.66 15.25 14.83
N ILE A 452 16.02 16.51 14.56
CA ILE A 452 15.70 17.65 15.42
C ILE A 452 14.79 18.62 14.66
N TRP A 453 13.61 18.90 15.23
CA TRP A 453 12.71 19.96 14.77
C TRP A 453 13.01 21.29 15.48
N VAL A 454 13.33 21.23 16.78
CA VAL A 454 13.70 22.40 17.61
C VAL A 454 14.90 22.03 18.49
N LYS A 455 15.98 22.82 18.40
CA LYS A 455 17.16 22.67 19.27
C LYS A 455 16.83 23.14 20.69
N PRO A 456 17.53 22.66 21.72
CA PRO A 456 17.37 23.22 23.07
C PRO A 456 17.65 24.71 23.06
N GLU A 457 16.89 25.45 23.88
CA GLU A 457 17.05 26.89 24.07
C GLU A 457 17.52 27.14 25.50
N ASP A 458 18.60 27.91 25.62
CA ASP A 458 19.09 28.42 26.89
C ASP A 458 18.87 29.93 26.95
N ASP A 459 18.43 30.39 28.12
CA ASP A 459 18.28 31.80 28.46
C ASP A 459 19.28 32.16 29.57
N ASP A 460 19.94 33.32 29.45
CA ASP A 460 20.97 33.75 30.41
C ASP A 460 20.37 34.20 31.75
N GLU A 461 19.10 34.63 31.77
CA GLU A 461 18.43 35.20 32.94
C GLU A 461 17.51 34.22 33.66
N VAL A 462 16.89 33.30 32.92
CA VAL A 462 15.91 32.35 33.47
C VAL A 462 16.24 30.90 33.17
N GLU A 463 15.83 30.04 34.09
CA GLU A 463 15.81 28.60 33.97
C GLU A 463 14.36 28.13 34.00
N ILE A 464 14.02 27.17 33.13
CA ILE A 464 12.67 26.61 33.07
C ILE A 464 12.75 25.18 33.58
N THR A 465 12.29 24.95 34.80
CA THR A 465 12.31 23.60 35.39
C THR A 465 11.30 22.71 34.68
N ASP A 466 11.59 21.40 34.65
CA ASP A 466 10.69 20.38 34.12
C ASP A 466 10.27 20.60 32.66
N ARG A 467 11.02 21.40 31.89
CA ARG A 467 10.68 21.77 30.51
C ARG A 467 10.70 20.58 29.57
N TYR A 468 11.78 19.80 29.58
CA TYR A 468 11.99 18.72 28.63
C TYR A 468 11.78 17.35 29.27
N LEU A 469 11.22 16.43 28.49
CA LEU A 469 11.03 15.03 28.83
C LEU A 469 11.65 14.18 27.72
N THR A 470 12.58 13.29 28.07
CA THR A 470 13.21 12.34 27.15
C THR A 470 12.73 10.93 27.46
N VAL A 471 12.13 10.24 26.48
CA VAL A 471 11.54 8.91 26.63
C VAL A 471 12.18 7.94 25.66
N VAL A 472 12.52 6.76 26.14
CA VAL A 472 13.24 5.75 25.37
C VAL A 472 12.46 4.45 25.33
N ASP A 473 12.23 3.95 24.12
CA ASP A 473 11.81 2.57 23.89
C ASP A 473 12.98 1.77 23.31
N VAL A 474 13.20 0.60 23.88
CA VAL A 474 14.39 -0.22 23.66
C VAL A 474 14.05 -1.40 22.76
N GLY A 475 14.22 -1.18 21.45
CA GLY A 475 14.23 -2.24 20.44
C GLY A 475 15.48 -3.13 20.43
N GLY A 476 15.78 -3.76 19.29
CA GLY A 476 16.92 -4.67 19.14
C GLY A 476 17.87 -4.35 17.97
N ARG A 477 18.93 -5.15 17.85
CA ARG A 477 20.05 -4.93 16.91
C ARG A 477 19.81 -5.41 15.48
N SER A 478 18.84 -6.31 15.27
CA SER A 478 18.64 -6.99 13.98
C SER A 478 17.62 -6.26 13.13
N ALA A 479 17.72 -6.37 11.80
CA ALA A 479 16.73 -5.79 10.88
C ALA A 479 15.29 -6.35 11.03
N LYS A 480 15.10 -7.40 11.85
CA LYS A 480 13.80 -7.97 12.21
C LYS A 480 13.39 -7.67 13.65
N ALA A 481 14.25 -6.99 14.40
CA ALA A 481 13.95 -6.59 15.75
C ALA A 481 13.13 -5.30 15.73
N ASP A 482 12.51 -5.00 16.86
CA ASP A 482 11.83 -3.74 17.10
C ASP A 482 12.82 -2.57 17.03
N TRP A 483 12.35 -1.38 16.68
CA TRP A 483 13.20 -0.20 16.55
C TRP A 483 13.45 0.42 17.93
N SER A 484 14.63 0.99 18.11
CA SER A 484 14.91 1.79 19.29
C SER A 484 14.57 3.25 19.01
N VAL A 485 13.94 3.91 19.98
CA VAL A 485 13.43 5.28 19.84
C VAL A 485 13.88 6.11 21.04
N ILE A 486 14.42 7.31 20.81
CA ILE A 486 14.65 8.33 21.85
C ILE A 486 13.82 9.55 21.48
N LEU A 487 12.73 9.79 22.18
CA LEU A 487 11.79 10.89 21.96
C LEU A 487 12.09 12.05 22.92
N VAL A 488 12.11 13.28 22.42
CA VAL A 488 12.20 14.49 23.25
C VAL A 488 10.95 15.35 23.09
N ILE A 489 10.30 15.66 24.22
CA ILE A 489 9.09 16.47 24.31
C ILE A 489 9.43 17.80 25.01
N ASP A 490 9.06 18.92 24.39
CA ASP A 490 9.11 20.25 25.01
C ASP A 490 7.74 20.60 25.60
N ARG A 491 7.74 20.94 26.89
CA ARG A 491 6.55 21.27 27.68
C ARG A 491 6.38 22.77 27.87
N LEU A 492 7.23 23.63 27.30
CA LEU A 492 7.20 25.09 27.48
C LEU A 492 5.79 25.69 27.29
N ASN A 493 5.12 25.31 26.20
CA ASN A 493 3.79 25.84 25.87
C ASN A 493 2.73 25.56 26.95
N MET A 494 2.94 24.56 27.81
CA MET A 494 2.01 24.22 28.88
C MET A 494 1.89 25.34 29.92
N ILE A 495 2.92 26.20 30.06
CA ILE A 495 2.90 27.37 30.96
C ILE A 495 1.74 28.31 30.60
N GLU A 496 1.47 28.48 29.30
CA GLU A 496 0.43 29.39 28.78
C GLU A 496 -0.88 28.64 28.43
N GLY A 497 -1.04 27.40 28.90
CA GLY A 497 -2.20 26.56 28.59
C GLY A 497 -2.18 25.96 27.17
N GLY A 498 -1.05 26.08 26.47
CA GLY A 498 -0.77 25.38 25.22
C GLY A 498 -0.42 23.91 25.43
N ARG A 499 0.04 23.27 24.36
CA ARG A 499 0.24 21.81 24.31
C ARG A 499 1.73 21.46 24.24
N PRO A 500 2.17 20.37 24.91
CA PRO A 500 3.53 19.86 24.72
C PRO A 500 3.76 19.45 23.26
N ALA A 501 5.01 19.51 22.82
CA ALA A 501 5.37 19.26 21.42
C ALA A 501 6.57 18.32 21.30
N VAL A 502 6.53 17.41 20.33
CA VAL A 502 7.71 16.65 19.91
C VAL A 502 8.71 17.60 19.28
N VAL A 503 9.95 17.62 19.79
CA VAL A 503 11.01 18.53 19.33
C VAL A 503 12.24 17.81 18.77
N ALA A 504 12.48 16.57 19.18
CA ALA A 504 13.50 15.71 18.59
C ALA A 504 13.16 14.23 18.72
N GLN A 505 13.72 13.42 17.85
CA GLN A 505 13.59 11.97 17.88
C GLN A 505 14.81 11.28 17.28
N TRP A 506 15.36 10.32 18.00
CA TRP A 506 16.28 9.34 17.46
C TRP A 506 15.50 8.07 17.08
N TYR A 507 15.78 7.48 15.92
CA TYR A 507 15.09 6.26 15.45
C TYR A 507 16.07 5.36 14.70
N GLY A 508 16.34 4.16 15.24
CA GLY A 508 17.35 3.25 14.68
C GLY A 508 17.48 1.93 15.43
N HIS A 509 18.34 1.05 14.93
CA HIS A 509 18.77 -0.14 15.68
C HIS A 509 20.07 0.18 16.42
N CYS A 510 20.09 -0.08 17.72
CA CYS A 510 21.27 0.14 18.56
C CYS A 510 21.38 -0.94 19.64
N ASP A 511 22.59 -1.09 20.15
CA ASP A 511 22.87 -1.91 21.32
C ASP A 511 22.31 -1.23 22.57
N ILE A 512 21.72 -1.98 23.50
CA ILE A 512 20.99 -1.42 24.66
C ILE A 512 21.88 -0.50 25.52
N ASP A 513 23.14 -0.89 25.73
CA ASP A 513 24.15 -0.12 26.45
C ASP A 513 24.45 1.22 25.75
N ARG A 514 24.73 1.17 24.45
CA ARG A 514 25.01 2.36 23.65
C ARG A 514 23.79 3.26 23.55
N LEU A 515 22.60 2.69 23.40
CA LEU A 515 21.34 3.43 23.35
C LEU A 515 21.08 4.16 24.67
N ALA A 516 21.31 3.52 25.81
CA ALA A 516 21.07 4.12 27.12
C ALA A 516 22.00 5.33 27.36
N TRP A 517 23.29 5.21 27.02
CA TRP A 517 24.23 6.34 27.10
C TRP A 517 23.90 7.44 26.09
N LYS A 518 23.50 7.07 24.87
CA LYS A 518 23.02 8.01 23.86
C LYS A 518 21.80 8.78 24.34
N ALA A 519 20.87 8.10 24.99
CA ALA A 519 19.69 8.73 25.57
C ALA A 519 20.07 9.67 26.73
N ALA A 520 21.04 9.30 27.55
CA ALA A 520 21.58 10.20 28.58
C ALA A 520 22.25 11.44 27.99
N GLN A 521 23.02 11.29 26.91
CA GLN A 521 23.60 12.41 26.14
C GLN A 521 22.52 13.34 25.58
N VAL A 522 21.49 12.77 24.93
CA VAL A 522 20.36 13.55 24.40
C VAL A 522 19.62 14.25 25.54
N ALA A 523 19.35 13.54 26.63
CA ALA A 523 18.62 14.10 27.76
C ALA A 523 19.37 15.25 28.43
N ALA A 524 20.69 15.11 28.61
CA ALA A 524 21.57 16.15 29.12
C ALA A 524 21.70 17.34 28.15
N TYR A 525 21.75 17.08 26.83
CA TYR A 525 21.77 18.13 25.81
C TYR A 525 20.49 18.96 25.79
N TYR A 526 19.34 18.38 26.17
CA TYR A 526 18.06 19.07 26.35
C TYR A 526 17.83 19.50 27.81
N ASN A 527 18.76 20.30 28.35
CA ASN A 527 18.70 20.94 29.67
C ASN A 527 18.40 19.95 30.80
N GLU A 528 19.16 18.86 30.85
CA GLU A 528 19.00 17.81 31.87
C GLU A 528 17.56 17.29 32.00
N SER A 529 16.87 17.11 30.87
CA SER A 529 15.49 16.59 30.80
C SER A 529 15.23 15.34 31.64
N LEU A 530 14.01 15.14 32.14
CA LEU A 530 13.66 13.89 32.81
C LEU A 530 13.85 12.72 31.82
N LEU A 531 14.75 11.79 32.12
CA LEU A 531 15.06 10.64 31.27
C LEU A 531 14.26 9.42 31.73
N VAL A 532 13.40 8.91 30.85
CA VAL A 532 12.57 7.73 31.07
C VAL A 532 13.00 6.64 30.09
N ILE A 533 13.55 5.54 30.60
CA ILE A 533 13.91 4.39 29.76
C ILE A 533 12.92 3.26 30.02
N GLU A 534 12.26 2.75 28.98
CA GLU A 534 11.41 1.57 29.07
C GLU A 534 12.24 0.33 29.43
N SER A 535 11.73 -0.43 30.39
CA SER A 535 12.44 -1.50 31.06
C SER A 535 11.75 -2.86 30.84
N ASN A 536 11.32 -3.18 29.61
CA ASN A 536 10.44 -4.32 29.31
C ASN A 536 11.10 -5.55 28.69
N THR A 537 12.25 -5.37 28.02
CA THR A 537 13.16 -6.44 27.57
C THR A 537 13.85 -7.19 28.73
N LEU A 538 13.45 -6.90 29.97
CA LEU A 538 14.12 -7.24 31.23
C LEU A 538 13.48 -8.40 32.02
N GLU A 539 12.20 -8.72 31.80
CA GLU A 539 11.46 -9.65 32.68
C GLU A 539 10.56 -10.65 31.93
N THR A 540 10.65 -10.76 30.60
CA THR A 540 9.88 -11.74 29.83
C THR A 540 10.57 -13.11 29.84
N HIS A 541 10.06 -14.02 30.66
CA HIS A 541 10.33 -15.47 30.57
C HIS A 541 9.67 -16.08 29.34
N ASP A 542 10.09 -15.70 28.13
CA ASP A 542 9.74 -16.47 26.93
C ASP A 542 10.62 -17.72 26.88
N ARG A 543 10.00 -18.90 27.03
CA ARG A 543 10.70 -20.20 27.04
C ARG A 543 11.44 -20.54 25.73
N GLU A 544 11.25 -19.75 24.66
CA GLU A 544 11.94 -19.89 23.37
C GLU A 544 12.93 -18.75 23.07
N ARG A 545 12.94 -17.66 23.85
CA ARG A 545 13.91 -16.56 23.73
C ARG A 545 14.86 -16.62 24.93
N GLN A 546 15.94 -17.39 24.83
CA GLN A 546 17.11 -17.16 25.68
C GLN A 546 17.69 -15.78 25.32
N VAL A 547 17.22 -14.73 25.99
CA VAL A 547 17.87 -13.42 25.95
C VAL A 547 18.96 -13.43 27.02
N GLU A 548 20.20 -13.65 26.60
CA GLU A 548 21.38 -13.22 27.36
C GLU A 548 21.25 -11.69 27.55
N GLY A 549 20.78 -11.21 28.71
CA GLY A 549 20.67 -9.75 28.90
C GLY A 549 19.86 -9.21 30.07
N GLY A 550 19.04 -10.02 30.76
CA GLY A 550 18.19 -9.53 31.87
C GLY A 550 18.94 -8.80 32.99
N ASP A 551 20.22 -9.13 33.22
CA ASP A 551 21.06 -8.51 34.26
C ASP A 551 21.78 -7.23 33.79
N GLN A 552 21.88 -7.00 32.46
CA GLN A 552 22.70 -5.92 31.90
C GLN A 552 21.99 -4.55 31.93
N SER A 553 20.69 -4.48 31.59
CA SER A 553 20.02 -3.16 31.49
C SER A 553 19.80 -2.50 32.85
N GLN A 554 19.50 -3.27 33.92
CA GLN A 554 19.39 -2.73 35.27
C GLN A 554 20.74 -2.21 35.78
N TYR A 555 21.84 -2.90 35.43
CA TYR A 555 23.19 -2.45 35.71
C TYR A 555 23.51 -1.11 35.01
N ILE A 556 23.18 -0.98 33.72
CA ILE A 556 23.40 0.24 32.94
C ILE A 556 22.58 1.42 33.51
N LEU A 557 21.30 1.21 33.85
CA LEU A 557 20.47 2.25 34.46
C LEU A 557 21.04 2.71 35.81
N ASN A 558 21.57 1.79 36.61
CA ASN A 558 22.24 2.15 37.87
C ASN A 558 23.52 2.95 37.62
N GLN A 559 24.33 2.60 36.61
CA GLN A 559 25.50 3.40 36.24
C GLN A 559 25.08 4.81 35.81
N ILE A 560 24.11 4.94 34.91
CA ILE A 560 23.59 6.24 34.48
C ILE A 560 23.05 7.02 35.68
N SER A 561 22.33 6.40 36.61
CA SER A 561 21.78 7.08 37.81
C SER A 561 22.83 7.74 38.71
N THR A 562 24.08 7.24 38.69
CA THR A 562 25.18 7.83 39.47
C THR A 562 25.76 9.09 38.83
N ILE A 563 25.48 9.31 37.54
CA ILE A 563 26.08 10.39 36.72
C ILE A 563 25.00 11.38 36.27
N TYR A 564 23.81 10.89 35.94
CA TYR A 564 22.67 11.68 35.49
C TYR A 564 21.60 11.79 36.58
N PRO A 565 21.37 13.00 37.16
CA PRO A 565 20.50 13.16 38.31
C PRO A 565 19.00 12.98 37.99
N ASN A 566 18.58 13.31 36.77
CA ASN A 566 17.17 13.36 36.37
C ASN A 566 16.71 12.07 35.68
N LEU A 567 17.10 10.91 36.23
CA LEU A 567 16.66 9.59 35.75
C LEU A 567 15.35 9.17 36.43
N TYR A 568 14.35 8.78 35.65
CA TYR A 568 13.06 8.33 36.14
C TYR A 568 13.18 7.07 37.00
N ALA A 569 12.61 7.14 38.20
CA ALA A 569 12.48 6.02 39.12
C ALA A 569 11.00 5.79 39.46
N ARG A 570 10.59 4.52 39.49
CA ARG A 570 9.22 4.13 39.81
C ARG A 570 8.87 4.56 41.24
N ARG A 571 7.63 4.99 41.45
CA ARG A 571 7.12 5.34 42.79
C ARG A 571 7.26 4.13 43.72
N GLN A 572 7.89 4.36 44.87
CA GLN A 572 7.99 3.39 45.95
C GLN A 572 6.83 3.63 46.92
N SER A 573 6.26 2.55 47.44
CA SER A 573 5.31 2.62 48.56
C SER A 573 6.01 3.12 49.83
N GLU A 574 5.25 3.68 50.77
CA GLU A 574 5.81 4.12 52.07
C GLU A 574 6.52 2.98 52.80
N ASP A 575 6.01 1.76 52.68
CA ASP A 575 6.60 0.57 53.29
C ASP A 575 7.94 0.19 52.64
N GLU A 576 8.06 0.30 51.32
CA GLU A 576 9.33 0.06 50.61
C GLU A 576 10.41 1.08 51.00
N ILE A 577 10.01 2.35 51.17
CA ILE A 577 10.92 3.42 51.65
C ILE A 577 11.38 3.10 53.07
N ARG A 578 10.47 2.71 53.96
CA ARG A 578 10.79 2.31 55.35
C ARG A 578 11.70 1.09 55.42
N GLN A 579 11.56 0.15 54.49
CA GLN A 579 12.37 -1.06 54.40
C GLN A 579 13.72 -0.83 53.69
N GLY A 580 13.99 0.39 53.19
CA GLY A 580 15.23 0.70 52.50
C GLY A 580 15.38 -0.02 51.16
N VAL A 581 14.27 -0.37 50.50
CA VAL A 581 14.29 -1.06 49.21
C VAL A 581 14.96 -0.15 48.16
N PRO A 582 15.91 -0.66 47.35
CA PRO A 582 16.55 0.13 46.31
C PRO A 582 15.54 0.72 45.33
N ARG A 583 15.82 1.94 44.85
CA ARG A 583 15.04 2.57 43.78
C ARG A 583 15.10 1.72 42.51
N LYS A 584 13.95 1.55 41.86
CA LYS A 584 13.84 0.86 40.58
C LYS A 584 13.78 1.91 39.47
N TYR A 585 14.87 2.05 38.72
CA TYR A 585 14.95 2.96 37.58
C TYR A 585 14.22 2.39 36.35
N GLY A 586 13.73 3.29 35.51
CA GLY A 586 13.03 2.95 34.26
C GLY A 586 11.53 2.67 34.40
N PHE A 587 10.81 2.83 33.30
CA PHE A 587 9.38 2.60 33.21
C PHE A 587 9.09 1.15 32.79
N HIS A 588 8.26 0.43 33.54
CA HIS A 588 7.97 -0.97 33.25
C HIS A 588 6.58 -1.16 32.67
N THR A 589 6.51 -1.64 31.43
CA THR A 589 5.29 -1.82 30.64
C THR A 589 4.73 -3.24 30.80
N ASN A 590 3.93 -3.45 31.83
CA ASN A 590 3.30 -4.75 32.11
C ASN A 590 1.81 -4.75 31.74
N ILE A 591 1.13 -5.86 32.08
CA ILE A 591 -0.31 -6.07 31.84
C ILE A 591 -1.22 -5.00 32.49
N ALA A 592 -0.72 -4.24 33.47
CA ALA A 592 -1.45 -3.17 34.13
C ALA A 592 -1.08 -1.78 33.60
N THR A 593 0.23 -1.51 33.39
CA THR A 593 0.69 -0.19 32.93
C THR A 593 0.43 0.03 31.44
N LYS A 594 0.50 -1.02 30.58
CA LYS A 594 0.24 -0.88 29.14
C LYS A 594 -1.19 -0.38 28.86
N PRO A 595 -2.28 -0.98 29.37
CA PRO A 595 -3.62 -0.44 29.15
C PRO A 595 -3.81 0.99 29.67
N MET A 596 -3.12 1.35 30.75
CA MET A 596 -3.21 2.67 31.37
C MET A 596 -2.57 3.77 30.50
N ILE A 597 -1.35 3.54 29.98
CA ILE A 597 -0.69 4.51 29.08
C ILE A 597 -1.41 4.60 27.73
N ILE A 598 -1.92 3.48 27.21
CA ILE A 598 -2.70 3.47 25.96
C ILE A 598 -4.02 4.22 26.16
N SER A 599 -4.72 4.03 27.28
CA SER A 599 -5.94 4.79 27.57
C SER A 599 -5.67 6.30 27.69
N THR A 600 -4.51 6.67 28.25
CA THR A 600 -4.06 8.07 28.28
C THR A 600 -3.85 8.59 26.86
N LEU A 601 -3.14 7.83 26.02
CA LEU A 601 -2.84 8.23 24.66
C LEU A 601 -4.10 8.35 23.79
N VAL A 602 -5.08 7.46 23.94
CA VAL A 602 -6.39 7.56 23.27
C VAL A 602 -7.08 8.88 23.62
N LYS A 603 -7.06 9.28 24.89
CA LYS A 603 -7.61 10.58 25.32
C LYS A 603 -6.83 11.74 24.68
N VAL A 604 -5.50 11.66 24.71
CA VAL A 604 -4.60 12.69 24.17
C VAL A 604 -4.80 12.90 22.67
N ILE A 605 -5.02 11.83 21.91
CA ILE A 605 -5.31 11.92 20.47
C ILE A 605 -6.71 12.52 20.24
N ARG A 606 -7.73 12.00 20.92
CA ARG A 606 -9.12 12.49 20.78
C ARG A 606 -9.28 13.97 21.11
N GLU A 607 -8.57 14.46 22.12
CA GLU A 607 -8.62 15.85 22.57
C GLU A 607 -7.48 16.70 21.96
N HIS A 608 -6.70 16.10 21.06
CA HIS A 608 -5.59 16.71 20.34
C HIS A 608 -4.60 17.44 21.28
N LEU A 609 -4.21 16.81 22.40
CA LEU A 609 -3.52 17.46 23.54
C LEU A 609 -2.00 17.65 23.37
N TYR A 610 -1.40 17.24 22.26
CA TYR A 610 0.03 17.44 21.98
C TYR A 610 0.26 17.75 20.50
N THR A 611 1.48 18.16 20.15
CA THR A 611 1.89 18.39 18.77
C THR A 611 2.86 17.31 18.32
N GLU A 612 2.44 16.45 17.38
CA GLU A 612 3.30 15.49 16.69
C GLU A 612 4.01 16.16 15.50
N ARG A 613 5.23 15.73 15.22
CA ARG A 613 6.04 16.23 14.10
C ARG A 613 6.40 15.15 13.09
N ASP A 614 6.41 13.89 13.51
CA ASP A 614 6.81 12.74 12.71
C ASP A 614 5.59 11.96 12.20
N LYS A 615 5.39 12.00 10.87
CA LYS A 615 4.30 11.29 10.20
C LYS A 615 4.35 9.78 10.43
N ARG A 616 5.54 9.20 10.61
CA ARG A 616 5.71 7.76 10.86
C ARG A 616 4.96 7.29 12.11
N CYS A 617 4.84 8.17 13.12
CA CYS A 617 4.08 7.86 14.33
C CYS A 617 2.57 7.78 14.05
N LEU A 618 2.06 8.59 13.13
CA LEU A 618 0.65 8.55 12.74
C LEU A 618 0.32 7.22 12.03
N ASP A 619 1.23 6.72 11.21
CA ASP A 619 1.09 5.42 10.56
C ASP A 619 1.01 4.26 11.57
N GLU A 620 1.75 4.35 12.68
CA GLU A 620 1.65 3.38 13.78
C GLU A 620 0.30 3.47 14.51
N TYR A 621 -0.21 4.68 14.78
CA TYR A 621 -1.56 4.84 15.34
C TYR A 621 -2.64 4.20 14.46
N LEU A 622 -2.55 4.40 13.14
CA LEU A 622 -3.47 3.83 12.15
C LEU A 622 -3.33 2.32 11.97
N THR A 623 -2.32 1.69 12.58
CA THR A 623 -2.09 0.23 12.50
C THR A 623 -2.06 -0.45 13.87
N TYR A 624 -2.51 0.24 14.92
CA TYR A 624 -2.58 -0.29 16.28
C TYR A 624 -3.96 -0.86 16.60
N GLU A 625 -4.02 -2.14 16.98
CA GLU A 625 -5.27 -2.85 17.22
C GLU A 625 -5.39 -3.37 18.66
N ARG A 626 -6.64 -3.52 19.09
CA ARG A 626 -7.00 -4.34 20.24
C ARG A 626 -7.33 -5.75 19.74
N LYS A 627 -6.45 -6.69 20.06
CA LYS A 627 -6.57 -8.10 19.67
C LYS A 627 -7.77 -8.76 20.36
N GLN A 628 -8.24 -9.88 19.81
CA GLN A 628 -9.40 -10.63 20.34
C GLN A 628 -9.21 -11.07 21.81
N ASN A 629 -7.97 -11.31 22.24
CA ASN A 629 -7.64 -11.65 23.63
C ASN A 629 -7.60 -10.42 24.57
N GLY A 630 -7.95 -9.24 24.06
CA GLY A 630 -7.95 -7.98 24.79
C GLY A 630 -6.60 -7.27 24.86
N ALA A 631 -5.53 -7.86 24.34
CA ALA A 631 -4.20 -7.25 24.34
C ALA A 631 -4.06 -6.16 23.25
N TYR A 632 -3.20 -5.18 23.51
CA TYR A 632 -2.87 -4.12 22.55
C TYR A 632 -1.55 -4.40 21.84
N GLY A 633 -1.52 -4.16 20.53
CA GLY A 633 -0.30 -4.24 19.74
C GLY A 633 -0.51 -3.81 18.30
N ALA A 634 0.58 -3.63 17.56
CA ALA A 634 0.52 -3.41 16.12
C ALA A 634 -0.08 -4.64 15.39
N ILE A 635 -0.73 -4.36 14.26
CA ILE A 635 -1.09 -5.36 13.26
C ILE A 635 0.18 -6.14 12.84
N ILE A 636 0.01 -7.42 12.48
CA ILE A 636 1.12 -8.29 12.06
C ILE A 636 1.97 -7.62 10.97
N GLY A 637 3.28 -7.53 11.21
CA GLY A 637 4.25 -6.93 10.27
C GLY A 637 4.38 -5.41 10.36
N LYS A 638 3.69 -4.76 11.31
CA LYS A 638 3.84 -3.34 11.65
C LYS A 638 4.53 -3.18 13.01
N HIS A 639 5.00 -1.97 13.29
CA HIS A 639 5.71 -1.61 14.52
C HIS A 639 4.82 -0.72 15.41
N ASP A 640 5.11 -0.69 16.71
CA ASP A 640 4.47 0.19 17.70
C ASP A 640 5.48 1.01 18.54
N ASP A 641 6.75 1.04 18.16
CA ASP A 641 7.84 1.65 18.95
C ASP A 641 7.69 3.18 19.09
N LEU A 642 7.29 3.86 18.00
CA LEU A 642 7.03 5.30 18.04
C LEU A 642 5.82 5.56 18.93
N LEU A 643 4.74 4.81 18.75
CA LEU A 643 3.52 4.90 19.55
C LEU A 643 3.81 4.67 21.04
N MET A 644 4.60 3.66 21.39
CA MET A 644 4.90 3.30 22.77
C MET A 644 5.67 4.42 23.49
N THR A 645 6.66 5.03 22.84
CA THR A 645 7.33 6.22 23.42
C THR A 645 6.37 7.38 23.68
N ARG A 646 5.38 7.63 22.81
CA ARG A 646 4.35 8.66 23.07
C ARG A 646 3.40 8.24 24.17
N ALA A 647 3.01 6.98 24.24
CA ALA A 647 2.12 6.48 25.28
C ALA A 647 2.74 6.71 26.67
N ILE A 648 4.01 6.30 26.84
CA ILE A 648 4.77 6.51 28.08
C ILE A 648 4.97 8.02 28.33
N GLY A 649 5.46 8.75 27.32
CA GLY A 649 5.79 10.17 27.46
C GLY A 649 4.60 11.05 27.82
N MET A 650 3.46 10.85 27.16
CA MET A 650 2.25 11.62 27.46
C MET A 650 1.68 11.27 28.83
N HIS A 651 1.76 9.99 29.24
CA HIS A 651 1.36 9.61 30.59
C HIS A 651 2.18 10.34 31.66
N ILE A 652 3.50 10.29 31.55
CA ILE A 652 4.41 10.93 32.51
C ILE A 652 4.26 12.46 32.47
N CYS A 653 4.18 13.05 31.27
CA CYS A 653 4.02 14.50 31.07
C CYS A 653 2.78 15.08 31.78
N PHE A 654 1.64 14.36 31.75
CA PHE A 654 0.37 14.85 32.31
C PHE A 654 0.09 14.38 33.74
N TYR A 655 0.65 13.27 34.21
CA TYR A 655 0.27 12.66 35.49
C TYR A 655 1.41 12.51 36.50
N GLU A 656 2.68 12.61 36.08
CA GLU A 656 3.82 12.34 36.96
C GLU A 656 4.82 13.51 37.07
N MET A 657 4.88 14.39 36.08
CA MET A 657 5.73 15.59 36.12
C MET A 657 4.95 16.82 36.60
N ASP A 658 5.63 17.65 37.39
CA ASP A 658 5.13 18.99 37.72
C ASP A 658 5.05 19.89 36.47
N MET A 659 4.17 20.89 36.50
CA MET A 659 4.09 21.90 35.43
C MET A 659 5.40 22.70 35.35
N PRO A 660 5.91 22.99 34.14
CA PRO A 660 7.12 23.78 33.99
C PRO A 660 7.00 25.16 34.64
N ARG A 661 8.09 25.64 35.25
CA ARG A 661 8.12 26.94 35.94
C ARG A 661 9.34 27.74 35.53
N ILE A 662 9.13 29.03 35.32
CA ILE A 662 10.22 29.98 35.06
C ILE A 662 10.81 30.41 36.40
N ILE A 663 12.11 30.17 36.58
CA ILE A 663 12.87 30.53 37.78
C ILE A 663 14.04 31.44 37.38
N PRO A 664 14.27 32.57 38.07
CA PRO A 664 15.45 33.39 37.81
C PRO A 664 16.76 32.65 38.14
N LYS A 665 17.74 32.68 37.22
CA LYS A 665 19.07 32.10 37.47
C LYS A 665 19.82 32.93 38.52
N GLN A 666 20.10 32.34 39.68
CA GLN A 666 20.92 33.01 40.70
C GLN A 666 22.36 33.13 40.20
N HIS A 667 22.75 34.33 39.79
CA HIS A 667 24.15 34.67 39.55
C HIS A 667 24.90 34.67 40.89
N GLY A 668 25.57 33.56 41.23
CA GLY A 668 26.56 33.53 42.30
C GLY A 668 27.66 34.58 42.04
N PRO A 669 28.37 35.07 43.07
CA PRO A 669 29.36 36.12 42.90
C PRO A 669 30.41 35.68 41.87
N ALA A 670 30.58 36.49 40.82
CA ALA A 670 31.48 36.22 39.70
C ALA A 670 32.83 35.70 40.19
N LYS A 671 33.21 34.47 39.78
CA LYS A 671 34.58 33.99 39.92
C LYS A 671 35.48 35.03 39.25
N LYS A 672 36.30 35.72 40.05
CA LYS A 672 37.34 36.65 39.58
C LYS A 672 38.11 35.98 38.44
N ARG A 673 37.95 36.50 37.22
CA ARG A 673 38.85 36.23 36.09
C ARG A 673 40.28 36.45 36.60
N LYS A 674 41.10 35.40 36.61
CA LYS A 674 42.56 35.59 36.64
C LYS A 674 42.89 36.43 35.40
N GLY A 675 43.54 37.57 35.63
CA GLY A 675 43.87 38.55 34.59
C GLY A 675 44.76 37.96 33.49
N PRO A 676 44.90 38.70 32.37
CA PRO A 676 45.66 38.23 31.22
C PRO A 676 47.14 38.09 31.61
N VAL A 677 47.71 36.92 31.34
CA VAL A 677 49.16 36.72 31.36
C VAL A 677 49.70 37.40 30.11
N SER A 678 50.30 38.57 30.26
CA SER A 678 51.04 39.23 29.18
C SER A 678 52.42 38.60 29.05
N GLU A 679 52.75 38.12 27.86
CA GLU A 679 54.14 37.94 27.43
C GLU A 679 54.83 39.30 27.38
N ALA A 680 55.79 39.53 28.27
CA ALA A 680 56.95 40.37 27.99
C ALA A 680 58.08 40.14 29.02
N VAL A 681 59.12 39.43 28.53
CA VAL A 681 60.54 39.79 28.62
C VAL A 681 61.29 39.70 29.97
N PHE A 682 62.26 38.76 29.97
CA PHE A 682 63.43 38.50 30.84
C PHE A 682 63.23 37.96 32.27
#